data_AF-A0A0C5S220-F1
#
_entry.id   AF-A0A0C5S220-F1
#
_cell.length_a   1.000
_cell.length_b   1.000
_cell.length_c   1.000
_cell.angle_alpha   90.00
_cell.angle_beta   90.00
_cell.angle_gamma   90.00
#
_symmetry.space_group_name_H-M   'P 1'
#
loop_
_entity.id
_entity.type
_entity.pdbx_description
1 polymer ?
#
loop_
_entity_poly.entity_id
_entity_poly.type
_entity_poly.pdbx_seq_one_letter_code
_entity_poly.pdbx_strand_id
1 'polypeptide(L)'
;MKKFPTSKILKGTLIVAALNVVILPAVLVSPSITLSAFEIEQILLALNNENNKVVSHINKLESNKDSVDTLESSILQTANITDQANQVLLKYNREDIKSHLKIKAVRDQLESKINQLKTKNEAFKPILEQNKLFLNTVVQNAQLTVKKAEDKAKKTLSIDLPGLNEAKLELENALKEVDKAKELAKSSKEHTDKLVVLAKRVQEATEKVNNLIVELNIISQDNDKLNTKYQQELDRLINLLTSKIDEAKNNDLDLVQINNLVEQLKETNTQANRANEIISQDSKSNQQTKAKKDQLADLVKTSEQTIIALNSKAQQIKKDFDDQLDNLSKTINTATNNIQAANNLGAVNIEFSNAQNRISSDIKALKEKIQKVKYDEVLKTADDLEAKDQQNLANALTKAKSLVSNYLKEADQLTNEQRSSFESDINKATTAEQLENIQKAIELTNLKEKTKKEINKLELISKQQKDQLNQSVDQQQNDQGIEQILDSVNELNKQKESVKEPINQLNNASEQLVKKYNDQLVEADSSEKVQKLLADIKELDSYKQTKKDEIETLDSLSEADKESLYNELKSAETKEAVDSIVQKAKSLNESKKNALNSLSSLNDLSEEDKNRFKSSINKATTNEDTNKTLEDAKALNEAKKATKENLTTLDNLSDEHKEELKQNVAGSVSLEAVNRIKEETTKLNNEKKLLIDNVNKLNDFESEQKNKFKEQIKNSKDLNELKELVNTLKEIDRSKEELKQLIDEPNNRVEDKDKQALKTELTKATTKEEVAKVKEKLELAKKKIDAIDKINAVSNIDEAKNNNLFNKLKMHRIAIKLI
;
A
#
# COMPACT_ATOMS: atom_id res chain seq x y z
N MET A 1 60.22 -10.59 -34.64
CA MET A 1 60.25 -11.37 -35.90
C MET A 1 61.46 -10.95 -36.73
N LYS A 2 62.08 -11.91 -37.44
CA LYS A 2 63.32 -11.85 -38.28
C LYS A 2 64.62 -12.01 -37.47
N LYS A 3 65.02 -13.26 -37.16
CA LYS A 3 65.78 -14.26 -37.97
C LYS A 3 67.27 -13.91 -38.15
N PHE A 4 68.10 -14.77 -37.55
CA PHE A 4 69.54 -14.98 -37.74
C PHE A 4 69.98 -15.08 -39.20
N PRO A 5 71.29 -14.92 -39.46
CA PRO A 5 72.12 -16.10 -39.77
C PRO A 5 73.47 -16.07 -39.01
N THR A 6 73.85 -17.10 -38.24
CA THR A 6 74.71 -18.23 -38.63
C THR A 6 75.74 -17.99 -39.74
N SER A 7 77.03 -18.11 -39.40
CA SER A 7 78.13 -18.81 -40.12
C SER A 7 79.45 -18.23 -39.58
N LYS A 8 80.58 -18.92 -39.42
CA LYS A 8 81.09 -20.13 -40.08
C LYS A 8 82.19 -20.73 -39.18
N ILE A 9 82.04 -22.02 -38.90
CA ILE A 9 83.12 -22.90 -38.48
C ILE A 9 83.96 -23.21 -39.74
N LEU A 10 85.26 -22.93 -39.71
CA LEU A 10 86.30 -23.54 -40.56
C LEU A 10 87.23 -24.26 -39.56
N LYS A 11 87.26 -25.58 -39.38
CA LYS A 11 87.60 -26.71 -40.28
C LYS A 11 88.94 -26.55 -41.00
N GLY A 12 89.85 -27.49 -40.69
CA GLY A 12 91.04 -27.85 -41.46
C GLY A 12 92.24 -26.94 -41.14
N THR A 13 93.42 -27.44 -40.78
CA THR A 13 94.10 -28.54 -41.46
C THR A 13 95.07 -29.22 -40.50
N LEU A 14 94.88 -30.53 -40.30
CA LEU A 14 95.89 -31.46 -39.84
C LEU A 14 96.87 -31.65 -41.01
N ILE A 15 98.15 -31.34 -40.84
CA ILE A 15 99.27 -31.77 -41.70
C ILE A 15 100.27 -32.41 -40.73
N VAL A 16 100.16 -33.70 -40.41
CA VAL A 16 100.74 -34.86 -41.12
C VAL A 16 102.16 -34.64 -41.64
N ALA A 17 103.09 -35.17 -40.86
CA ALA A 17 104.33 -35.87 -41.22
C ALA A 17 105.14 -35.40 -42.45
N ALA A 18 106.41 -35.08 -42.18
CA ALA A 18 107.51 -35.63 -42.96
C ALA A 18 108.66 -35.97 -42.00
N LEU A 19 108.82 -37.27 -41.73
CA LEU A 19 110.09 -37.85 -41.31
C LEU A 19 111.16 -37.44 -42.31
N ASN A 20 112.32 -37.01 -41.83
CA ASN A 20 113.57 -37.33 -42.50
C ASN A 20 114.46 -38.08 -41.53
N VAL A 21 114.39 -39.40 -41.67
CA VAL A 21 115.38 -40.35 -41.23
C VAL A 21 116.60 -40.18 -42.13
N VAL A 22 117.78 -39.95 -41.55
CA VAL A 22 119.06 -40.28 -42.17
C VAL A 22 119.75 -41.24 -41.21
N ILE A 23 119.91 -42.48 -41.68
CA ILE A 23 120.74 -43.55 -41.09
C ILE A 23 122.13 -43.44 -41.72
N LEU A 24 123.20 -43.66 -40.92
CA LEU A 24 124.46 -44.41 -41.20
C LEU A 24 125.61 -43.91 -40.29
N PRO A 25 126.69 -44.67 -40.07
CA PRO A 25 126.80 -45.89 -39.27
C PRO A 25 127.85 -45.77 -38.13
N ALA A 26 128.00 -46.86 -37.38
CA ALA A 26 128.79 -47.06 -36.16
C ALA A 26 130.29 -46.70 -36.21
N VAL A 27 130.84 -46.23 -35.07
CA VAL A 27 132.17 -46.60 -34.51
C VAL A 27 132.14 -46.43 -32.96
N LEU A 28 132.20 -47.57 -32.23
CA LEU A 28 133.14 -47.96 -31.14
C LEU A 28 133.85 -46.80 -30.35
N VAL A 29 134.02 -46.71 -29.01
CA VAL A 29 134.19 -47.67 -27.88
C VAL A 29 134.05 -46.93 -26.50
N SER A 30 133.43 -47.60 -25.50
CA SER A 30 133.73 -47.62 -24.02
C SER A 30 133.49 -46.39 -23.09
N PRO A 31 133.50 -46.54 -21.74
CA PRO A 31 132.47 -47.17 -20.89
C PRO A 31 131.97 -46.27 -19.72
N SER A 32 130.74 -46.54 -19.22
CA SER A 32 130.18 -46.18 -17.89
C SER A 32 129.98 -44.68 -17.59
N ILE A 33 128.78 -44.13 -17.41
CA ILE A 33 127.74 -44.38 -16.37
C ILE A 33 126.37 -44.03 -17.00
N THR A 34 125.38 -44.93 -16.95
CA THR A 34 124.08 -44.73 -17.62
C THR A 34 123.05 -43.99 -16.76
N LEU A 35 122.57 -42.83 -17.23
CA LEU A 35 121.37 -42.13 -16.71
C LEU A 35 120.12 -43.03 -16.79
N SER A 36 119.25 -42.97 -15.78
CA SER A 36 117.99 -43.72 -15.82
C SER A 36 116.98 -43.11 -16.81
N ALA A 37 116.06 -43.95 -17.32
CA ALA A 37 114.98 -43.48 -18.20
C ALA A 37 114.13 -42.37 -17.55
N PHE A 38 113.90 -42.46 -16.23
CA PHE A 38 113.18 -41.45 -15.46
C PHE A 38 113.95 -40.12 -15.38
N GLU A 39 115.27 -40.17 -15.13
CA GLU A 39 116.10 -38.96 -15.15
C GLU A 39 116.13 -38.29 -16.53
N ILE A 40 116.17 -39.10 -17.61
CA ILE A 40 116.12 -38.58 -18.98
C ILE A 40 114.80 -37.85 -19.26
N GLU A 41 113.65 -38.41 -18.87
CA GLU A 41 112.35 -37.76 -19.06
C GLU A 41 112.20 -36.48 -18.22
N GLN A 42 112.66 -36.49 -16.96
CA GLN A 42 112.62 -35.29 -16.11
C GLN A 42 113.49 -34.15 -16.67
N ILE A 43 114.66 -34.48 -17.22
CA ILE A 43 115.55 -33.51 -17.86
C ILE A 43 114.91 -32.97 -19.15
N LEU A 44 114.38 -33.84 -20.01
CA LEU A 44 113.70 -33.44 -21.24
C LEU A 44 112.48 -32.57 -20.97
N LEU A 45 111.68 -32.91 -19.96
CA LEU A 45 110.52 -32.13 -19.55
C LEU A 45 110.95 -30.74 -19.08
N ALA A 46 111.94 -30.64 -18.20
CA ALA A 46 112.45 -29.37 -17.69
C ALA A 46 113.01 -28.47 -18.81
N LEU A 47 113.80 -29.02 -19.74
CA LEU A 47 114.34 -28.27 -20.88
C LEU A 47 113.25 -27.84 -21.86
N ASN A 48 112.29 -28.71 -22.18
CA ASN A 48 111.19 -28.36 -23.07
C ASN A 48 110.25 -27.32 -22.46
N ASN A 49 110.01 -27.37 -21.15
CA ASN A 49 109.17 -26.39 -20.47
C ASN A 49 109.79 -24.99 -20.54
N GLU A 50 111.10 -24.86 -20.30
CA GLU A 50 111.81 -23.59 -20.49
C GLU A 50 111.86 -23.17 -21.96
N ASN A 51 112.03 -24.10 -22.89
CA ASN A 51 111.99 -23.80 -24.32
C ASN A 51 110.63 -23.23 -24.74
N ASN A 52 109.52 -23.80 -24.23
CA ASN A 52 108.19 -23.29 -24.47
C ASN A 52 107.98 -21.90 -23.84
N LYS A 53 108.51 -21.64 -22.64
CA LYS A 53 108.48 -20.30 -22.03
C LYS A 53 109.25 -19.28 -22.87
N VAL A 54 110.45 -19.63 -23.31
CA VAL A 54 111.30 -18.78 -24.18
C VAL A 54 110.59 -18.49 -25.51
N VAL A 55 110.03 -19.51 -26.18
CA VAL A 55 109.26 -19.34 -27.43
C VAL A 55 108.00 -18.50 -27.22
N SER A 56 107.26 -18.75 -26.14
CA SER A 56 106.08 -17.95 -25.80
C SER A 56 106.44 -16.48 -25.57
N HIS A 57 107.59 -16.21 -24.92
CA HIS A 57 108.05 -14.85 -24.68
C HIS A 57 108.53 -14.15 -25.96
N ILE A 58 109.17 -14.89 -26.87
CA ILE A 58 109.50 -14.39 -28.21
C ILE A 58 108.22 -13.96 -28.97
N ASN A 59 107.17 -14.78 -28.93
CA ASN A 59 105.91 -14.45 -29.58
C ASN A 59 105.23 -13.24 -28.91
N LYS A 60 105.35 -13.11 -27.58
CA LYS A 60 104.83 -11.95 -26.83
C LYS A 60 105.53 -10.64 -27.18
N LEU A 61 106.86 -10.66 -27.35
CA LEU A 61 107.62 -9.51 -27.85
C LEU A 61 107.14 -9.11 -29.26
N GLU A 62 106.92 -10.09 -30.14
CA GLU A 62 106.45 -9.83 -31.50
C GLU A 62 105.01 -9.28 -31.55
N SER A 63 104.09 -9.83 -30.74
CA SER A 63 102.71 -9.34 -30.67
C SER A 63 102.61 -7.93 -30.09
N ASN A 64 103.57 -7.54 -29.26
CA ASN A 64 103.63 -6.23 -28.62
C ASN A 64 104.43 -5.20 -29.43
N LYS A 65 104.85 -5.48 -30.66
CA LYS A 65 105.68 -4.56 -31.47
C LYS A 65 105.06 -3.17 -31.69
N ASP A 66 103.73 -3.07 -31.74
CA ASP A 66 102.97 -1.82 -31.92
C ASP A 66 102.49 -1.23 -30.58
N SER A 67 103.10 -1.67 -29.48
CA SER A 67 102.74 -1.29 -28.12
C SER A 67 103.87 -0.48 -27.47
N VAL A 68 103.55 0.17 -26.34
CA VAL A 68 104.55 0.89 -25.53
C VAL A 68 104.72 0.20 -24.19
N ASP A 69 103.72 0.29 -23.31
CA ASP A 69 103.83 -0.19 -21.92
C ASP A 69 104.00 -1.71 -21.85
N THR A 70 103.24 -2.46 -22.67
CA THR A 70 103.27 -3.93 -22.72
C THR A 70 104.54 -4.46 -23.42
N LEU A 71 105.11 -3.71 -24.37
CA LEU A 71 106.40 -4.04 -24.99
C LEU A 71 107.56 -3.79 -24.03
N GLU A 72 107.55 -2.65 -23.33
CA GLU A 72 108.52 -2.32 -22.29
C GLU A 72 108.56 -3.37 -21.19
N SER A 73 107.39 -3.75 -20.67
CA SER A 73 107.27 -4.83 -19.69
C SER A 73 107.81 -6.16 -20.22
N SER A 74 107.55 -6.49 -21.50
CA SER A 74 108.04 -7.73 -22.11
C SER A 74 109.57 -7.72 -22.27
N ILE A 75 110.17 -6.59 -22.64
CA ILE A 75 111.62 -6.43 -22.75
C ILE A 75 112.29 -6.58 -21.37
N LEU A 76 111.73 -5.95 -20.33
CA LEU A 76 112.23 -6.06 -18.96
C LEU A 76 112.18 -7.50 -18.42
N GLN A 77 111.13 -8.25 -18.76
CA GLN A 77 110.98 -9.67 -18.37
C GLN A 77 111.96 -10.61 -19.07
N THR A 78 112.49 -10.22 -20.24
CA THR A 78 113.39 -11.07 -21.04
C THR A 78 114.63 -11.51 -20.27
N ALA A 79 115.22 -10.63 -19.46
CA ALA A 79 116.41 -10.95 -18.66
C ALA A 79 116.12 -12.12 -17.69
N ASN A 80 115.03 -12.03 -16.94
CA ASN A 80 114.64 -13.08 -15.99
C ASN A 80 114.32 -14.41 -16.69
N ILE A 81 113.59 -14.39 -17.81
CA ILE A 81 113.28 -15.62 -18.57
C ILE A 81 114.54 -16.25 -19.15
N THR A 82 115.45 -15.41 -19.65
CA THR A 82 116.75 -15.86 -20.17
C THR A 82 117.60 -16.46 -19.05
N ASP A 83 117.65 -15.82 -17.88
CA ASP A 83 118.40 -16.30 -16.72
C ASP A 83 117.85 -17.62 -16.19
N GLN A 84 116.53 -17.77 -16.07
CA GLN A 84 115.89 -19.02 -15.68
C GLN A 84 116.22 -20.15 -16.65
N ALA A 85 116.10 -19.90 -17.95
CA ALA A 85 116.42 -20.89 -18.98
C ALA A 85 117.92 -21.27 -18.96
N ASN A 86 118.82 -20.29 -18.78
CA ASN A 86 120.26 -20.52 -18.63
C ASN A 86 120.59 -21.30 -17.35
N GLN A 87 119.91 -21.03 -16.23
CA GLN A 87 120.09 -21.81 -14.99
C GLN A 87 119.70 -23.27 -15.17
N VAL A 88 118.63 -23.56 -15.93
CA VAL A 88 118.25 -24.95 -16.25
C VAL A 88 119.28 -25.62 -17.17
N LEU A 89 119.83 -24.90 -18.16
CA LEU A 89 120.95 -25.37 -18.99
C LEU A 89 122.21 -25.67 -18.15
N LEU A 90 122.51 -24.83 -17.16
CA LEU A 90 123.63 -24.99 -16.22
C LEU A 90 123.41 -26.16 -15.25
N LYS A 91 122.18 -26.35 -14.75
CA LYS A 91 121.83 -27.46 -13.86
C LYS A 91 122.10 -28.82 -14.52
N TYR A 92 121.85 -28.93 -15.82
CA TYR A 92 122.02 -30.16 -16.60
C TYR A 92 123.29 -30.15 -17.45
N ASN A 93 124.39 -29.61 -16.91
CA ASN A 93 125.65 -29.38 -17.62
C ASN A 93 126.71 -30.48 -17.42
N ARG A 94 126.34 -31.64 -16.85
CA ARG A 94 127.25 -32.79 -16.70
C ARG A 94 127.49 -33.48 -18.05
N GLU A 95 128.70 -33.99 -18.28
CA GLU A 95 129.13 -34.57 -19.56
C GLU A 95 128.36 -35.86 -19.94
N ASP A 96 127.91 -36.63 -18.95
CA ASP A 96 127.02 -37.78 -19.13
C ASP A 96 125.64 -37.38 -19.68
N ILE A 97 125.11 -36.23 -19.27
CA ILE A 97 123.83 -35.68 -19.77
C ILE A 97 123.98 -35.08 -21.17
N LYS A 98 125.08 -34.36 -21.43
CA LYS A 98 125.35 -33.69 -22.72
C LYS A 98 125.63 -34.66 -23.87
N SER A 99 126.23 -35.82 -23.57
CA SER A 99 126.53 -36.85 -24.58
C SER A 99 125.30 -37.66 -24.99
N HIS A 100 124.19 -37.60 -24.24
CA HIS A 100 122.95 -38.29 -24.57
C HIS A 100 122.22 -37.61 -25.75
N LEU A 101 122.17 -38.30 -26.90
CA LEU A 101 121.65 -37.80 -28.19
C LEU A 101 120.33 -37.01 -28.09
N LYS A 102 119.32 -37.54 -27.39
CA LYS A 102 118.00 -36.87 -27.28
C LYS A 102 118.02 -35.62 -26.41
N ILE A 103 118.80 -35.62 -25.33
CA ILE A 103 118.88 -34.48 -24.39
C ILE A 103 119.68 -33.36 -25.05
N LYS A 104 120.78 -33.71 -25.72
CA LYS A 104 121.60 -32.77 -26.49
C LYS A 104 120.79 -31.97 -27.51
N ALA A 105 119.95 -32.63 -28.31
CA ALA A 105 119.13 -31.95 -29.31
C ALA A 105 118.17 -30.91 -28.70
N VAL A 106 117.51 -31.23 -27.58
CA VAL A 106 116.60 -30.31 -26.89
C VAL A 106 117.37 -29.17 -26.19
N ARG A 107 118.56 -29.47 -25.66
CA ARG A 107 119.46 -28.48 -25.08
C ARG A 107 119.93 -27.47 -26.13
N ASP A 108 120.41 -27.94 -27.28
CA ASP A 108 120.86 -27.09 -28.40
C ASP A 108 119.71 -26.23 -28.94
N GLN A 109 118.50 -26.80 -29.00
CA GLN A 109 117.30 -26.05 -29.39
C GLN A 109 116.96 -24.94 -28.38
N LEU A 110 117.00 -25.22 -27.08
CA LEU A 110 116.78 -24.21 -26.04
C LEU A 110 117.85 -23.11 -26.11
N GLU A 111 119.11 -23.47 -26.28
CA GLU A 111 120.23 -22.51 -26.40
C GLU A 111 120.08 -21.63 -27.65
N SER A 112 119.70 -22.22 -28.79
CA SER A 112 119.36 -21.48 -30.00
C SER A 112 118.19 -20.51 -29.78
N LYS A 113 117.13 -20.94 -29.08
CA LYS A 113 115.97 -20.09 -28.77
C LYS A 113 116.28 -18.98 -27.76
N ILE A 114 117.15 -19.23 -26.79
CA ILE A 114 117.66 -18.19 -25.88
C ILE A 114 118.42 -17.13 -26.67
N ASN A 115 119.30 -17.55 -27.60
CA ASN A 115 120.02 -16.61 -28.46
C ASN A 115 119.06 -15.82 -29.37
N GLN A 116 118.06 -16.49 -29.95
CA GLN A 116 117.01 -15.83 -30.72
C GLN A 116 116.24 -14.80 -29.88
N LEU A 117 115.91 -15.13 -28.63
CA LEU A 117 115.23 -14.23 -27.70
C LEU A 117 116.10 -13.00 -27.40
N LYS A 118 117.40 -13.18 -27.12
CA LYS A 118 118.34 -12.08 -26.90
C LYS A 118 118.43 -11.16 -28.12
N THR A 119 118.59 -11.72 -29.33
CA THR A 119 118.66 -10.93 -30.57
C THR A 119 117.37 -10.15 -30.81
N LYS A 120 116.21 -10.78 -30.64
CA LYS A 120 114.92 -10.08 -30.79
C LYS A 120 114.72 -9.00 -29.74
N ASN A 121 115.11 -9.25 -28.50
CA ASN A 121 115.02 -8.27 -27.43
C ASN A 121 115.85 -7.02 -27.73
N GLU A 122 117.09 -7.18 -28.22
CA GLU A 122 117.89 -6.04 -28.67
C GLU A 122 117.29 -5.32 -29.87
N ALA A 123 116.66 -6.04 -30.80
CA ALA A 123 115.96 -5.44 -31.94
C ALA A 123 114.68 -4.66 -31.54
N PHE A 124 113.99 -5.06 -30.47
CA PHE A 124 112.77 -4.40 -30.01
C PHE A 124 113.02 -3.18 -29.11
N LYS A 125 114.19 -3.03 -28.50
CA LYS A 125 114.56 -1.82 -27.74
C LYS A 125 114.47 -0.52 -28.57
N PRO A 126 115.08 -0.41 -29.76
CA PRO A 126 114.95 0.80 -30.58
C PRO A 126 113.50 1.01 -31.08
N ILE A 127 112.75 -0.07 -31.32
CA ILE A 127 111.33 0.00 -31.69
C ILE A 127 110.49 0.58 -30.54
N LEU A 128 110.73 0.15 -29.29
CA LEU A 128 110.06 0.70 -28.12
C LEU A 128 110.32 2.20 -27.96
N GLU A 129 111.58 2.63 -28.11
CA GLU A 129 111.92 4.06 -28.00
C GLU A 129 111.28 4.88 -29.13
N GLN A 130 111.21 4.33 -30.35
CA GLN A 130 110.46 4.94 -31.44
C GLN A 130 108.96 5.03 -31.14
N ASN A 131 108.36 3.98 -30.59
CA ASN A 131 106.94 3.94 -30.21
C ASN A 131 106.62 4.95 -29.12
N LYS A 132 107.46 5.06 -28.08
CA LYS A 132 107.33 6.05 -27.00
C LYS A 132 107.39 7.47 -27.55
N LEU A 133 108.37 7.74 -28.41
CA LEU A 133 108.53 9.06 -29.03
C LEU A 133 107.29 9.42 -29.86
N PHE A 134 106.85 8.53 -30.75
CA PHE A 134 105.67 8.75 -31.59
C PHE A 134 104.40 8.99 -30.77
N LEU A 135 104.12 8.13 -29.79
CA LEU A 135 102.95 8.26 -28.91
C LEU A 135 102.95 9.59 -28.17
N ASN A 136 104.08 9.96 -27.54
CA ASN A 136 104.19 11.19 -26.77
C ASN A 136 104.00 12.43 -27.66
N THR A 137 104.63 12.46 -28.83
CA THR A 137 104.47 13.57 -29.78
C THR A 137 103.02 13.73 -30.24
N VAL A 138 102.36 12.63 -30.62
CA VAL A 138 100.98 12.69 -31.13
C VAL A 138 100.00 13.12 -30.03
N VAL A 139 100.11 12.56 -28.83
CA VAL A 139 99.22 12.92 -27.71
C VAL A 139 99.41 14.37 -27.28
N GLN A 140 100.65 14.86 -27.21
CA GLN A 140 100.92 16.27 -26.89
C GLN A 140 100.35 17.21 -27.96
N ASN A 141 100.55 16.88 -29.24
CA ASN A 141 100.00 17.67 -30.35
C ASN A 141 98.47 17.70 -30.32
N ALA A 142 97.83 16.56 -30.09
CA ALA A 142 96.38 16.44 -29.96
C ALA A 142 95.82 17.30 -28.82
N GLN A 143 96.42 17.24 -27.63
CA GLN A 143 96.01 18.05 -26.48
C GLN A 143 96.13 19.56 -26.75
N LEU A 144 97.20 19.98 -27.44
CA LEU A 144 97.35 21.36 -27.86
C LEU A 144 96.30 21.76 -28.91
N THR A 145 95.99 20.87 -29.86
CA THR A 145 94.97 21.10 -30.89
C THR A 145 93.57 21.18 -30.31
N VAL A 146 93.22 20.40 -29.28
CA VAL A 146 91.94 20.55 -28.54
C VAL A 146 91.84 21.96 -27.95
N LYS A 147 92.87 22.44 -27.24
CA LYS A 147 92.89 23.80 -26.68
C LYS A 147 92.77 24.88 -27.77
N LYS A 148 93.48 24.71 -28.89
CA LYS A 148 93.38 25.61 -30.04
C LYS A 148 91.96 25.63 -30.62
N ALA A 149 91.30 24.48 -30.71
CA ALA A 149 89.92 24.38 -31.17
C ALA A 149 88.95 25.09 -30.21
N GLU A 150 89.14 24.95 -28.90
CA GLU A 150 88.33 25.65 -27.89
C GLU A 150 88.47 27.17 -27.98
N ASP A 151 89.70 27.66 -28.09
CA ASP A 151 89.96 29.09 -28.24
C ASP A 151 89.44 29.64 -29.58
N LYS A 152 89.52 28.83 -30.66
CA LYS A 152 88.93 29.19 -31.96
C LYS A 152 87.40 29.21 -31.89
N ALA A 153 86.79 28.24 -31.23
CA ALA A 153 85.33 28.16 -31.07
C ALA A 153 84.77 29.42 -30.37
N LYS A 154 85.44 29.93 -29.33
CA LYS A 154 85.01 31.17 -28.64
C LYS A 154 84.90 32.39 -29.58
N LYS A 155 85.68 32.42 -30.66
CA LYS A 155 85.76 33.53 -31.62
C LYS A 155 85.09 33.22 -32.97
N THR A 156 84.33 32.12 -33.05
CA THR A 156 83.69 31.66 -34.28
C THR A 156 82.16 31.78 -34.17
N LEU A 157 81.51 32.16 -35.28
CA LEU A 157 80.06 32.29 -35.40
C LEU A 157 79.35 30.95 -35.22
N SER A 158 78.10 30.98 -34.74
CA SER A 158 77.38 29.74 -34.41
C SER A 158 77.13 28.84 -35.62
N ILE A 159 76.97 29.39 -36.82
CA ILE A 159 76.80 28.61 -38.07
C ILE A 159 78.00 27.73 -38.42
N ASP A 160 79.21 28.12 -38.01
CA ASP A 160 80.45 27.43 -38.38
C ASP A 160 81.02 26.56 -37.23
N LEU A 161 80.35 26.53 -36.07
CA LEU A 161 80.76 25.75 -34.90
C LEU A 161 80.47 24.25 -34.95
N PRO A 162 79.34 23.76 -35.52
CA PRO A 162 78.97 22.35 -35.43
C PRO A 162 80.09 21.40 -35.90
N GLY A 163 80.67 21.65 -37.08
CA GLY A 163 81.76 20.82 -37.62
C GLY A 163 83.04 20.85 -36.78
N LEU A 164 83.40 22.01 -36.19
CA LEU A 164 84.55 22.13 -35.31
C LEU A 164 84.33 21.40 -33.97
N ASN A 165 83.13 21.51 -33.40
CA ASN A 165 82.78 20.85 -32.14
C ASN A 165 82.70 19.33 -32.30
N GLU A 166 82.12 18.84 -33.39
CA GLU A 166 82.09 17.40 -33.70
C GLU A 166 83.50 16.83 -33.86
N ALA A 167 84.35 17.49 -34.65
CA ALA A 167 85.74 17.06 -34.84
C ALA A 167 86.55 17.14 -33.53
N LYS A 168 86.31 18.16 -32.70
CA LYS A 168 86.94 18.27 -31.37
C LYS A 168 86.52 17.11 -30.47
N LEU A 169 85.23 16.79 -30.43
CA LEU A 169 84.71 15.68 -29.63
C LEU A 169 85.28 14.33 -30.09
N GLU A 170 85.40 14.12 -31.39
CA GLU A 170 86.06 12.94 -31.97
C GLU A 170 87.51 12.81 -31.51
N LEU A 171 88.28 13.92 -31.51
CA LEU A 171 89.65 13.96 -31.00
C LEU A 171 89.74 13.69 -29.50
N GLU A 172 88.87 14.29 -28.68
CA GLU A 172 88.79 14.06 -27.24
C GLU A 172 88.48 12.60 -26.92
N ASN A 173 87.59 11.97 -27.70
CA ASN A 173 87.28 10.55 -27.55
C ASN A 173 88.47 9.66 -27.94
N ALA A 174 89.19 9.97 -29.03
CA ALA A 174 90.38 9.23 -29.42
C ALA A 174 91.50 9.31 -28.35
N LEU A 175 91.67 10.47 -27.70
CA LEU A 175 92.59 10.63 -26.56
C LEU A 175 92.17 9.76 -25.35
N LYS A 176 90.87 9.71 -25.03
CA LYS A 176 90.35 8.85 -23.96
C LYS A 176 90.59 7.36 -24.24
N GLU A 177 90.52 6.94 -25.50
CA GLU A 177 90.84 5.55 -25.87
C GLU A 177 92.31 5.19 -25.58
N VAL A 178 93.24 6.13 -25.82
CA VAL A 178 94.66 5.97 -25.48
C VAL A 178 94.85 5.83 -23.97
N ASP A 179 94.21 6.68 -23.17
CA ASP A 179 94.32 6.62 -21.70
C ASP A 179 93.74 5.30 -21.16
N LYS A 180 92.60 4.86 -21.68
CA LYS A 180 92.00 3.58 -21.31
C LYS A 180 92.90 2.39 -21.66
N ALA A 181 93.58 2.41 -22.81
CA ALA A 181 94.53 1.37 -23.19
C ALA A 181 95.74 1.31 -22.25
N LYS A 182 96.27 2.48 -21.82
CA LYS A 182 97.34 2.56 -20.81
C LYS A 182 96.92 1.99 -19.45
N GLU A 183 95.68 2.20 -19.02
CA GLU A 183 95.16 1.62 -17.78
C GLU A 183 95.00 0.09 -17.87
N LEU A 184 94.51 -0.42 -19.00
CA LEU A 184 94.36 -1.86 -19.25
C LEU A 184 95.72 -2.57 -19.32
N ALA A 185 96.74 -1.91 -19.89
CA ALA A 185 98.12 -2.41 -19.93
C ALA A 185 98.71 -2.67 -18.54
N LYS A 186 98.34 -1.85 -17.54
CA LYS A 186 98.79 -1.98 -16.16
C LYS A 186 98.07 -3.07 -15.37
N SER A 187 96.81 -3.35 -15.71
CA SER A 187 95.92 -4.21 -14.93
C SER A 187 95.80 -5.65 -15.46
N SER A 188 96.16 -5.92 -16.72
CA SER A 188 96.07 -7.25 -17.33
C SER A 188 97.43 -7.78 -17.81
N LYS A 189 97.76 -9.04 -17.47
CA LYS A 189 99.00 -9.72 -17.91
C LYS A 189 98.98 -10.18 -19.36
N GLU A 190 97.79 -10.29 -19.96
CA GLU A 190 97.55 -10.79 -21.31
C GLU A 190 97.18 -9.69 -22.32
N HIS A 191 96.86 -8.49 -21.85
CA HIS A 191 96.50 -7.37 -22.73
C HIS A 191 97.72 -6.87 -23.52
N THR A 192 97.47 -6.48 -24.77
CA THR A 192 98.42 -5.76 -25.63
C THR A 192 97.84 -4.38 -25.89
N ASP A 193 98.53 -3.34 -25.44
CA ASP A 193 97.99 -1.97 -25.42
C ASP A 193 97.82 -1.35 -26.82
N LYS A 194 98.62 -1.80 -27.80
CA LYS A 194 98.61 -1.29 -29.19
C LYS A 194 98.62 0.23 -29.28
N LEU A 195 99.30 0.90 -28.36
CA LEU A 195 99.26 2.36 -28.24
C LEU A 195 99.72 3.09 -29.51
N VAL A 196 100.55 2.48 -30.35
CA VAL A 196 100.94 3.05 -31.65
C VAL A 196 99.78 3.11 -32.63
N VAL A 197 98.88 2.12 -32.62
CA VAL A 197 97.69 2.10 -33.50
C VAL A 197 96.69 3.16 -33.06
N LEU A 198 96.47 3.30 -31.75
CA LEU A 198 95.60 4.35 -31.20
C LEU A 198 96.20 5.74 -31.41
N ALA A 199 97.52 5.89 -31.29
CA ALA A 199 98.21 7.13 -31.63
C ALA A 199 97.97 7.54 -33.09
N LYS A 200 97.99 6.62 -34.06
CA LYS A 200 97.66 6.96 -35.46
C LYS A 200 96.24 7.54 -35.62
N ARG A 201 95.25 6.97 -34.92
CA ARG A 201 93.88 7.52 -34.92
C ARG A 201 93.80 8.91 -34.28
N VAL A 202 94.52 9.12 -33.17
CA VAL A 202 94.64 10.44 -32.55
C VAL A 202 95.27 11.44 -33.51
N GLN A 203 96.28 11.03 -34.28
CA GLN A 203 96.90 11.87 -35.30
C GLN A 203 95.89 12.26 -36.40
N GLU A 204 95.14 11.30 -36.95
CA GLU A 204 94.10 11.55 -37.96
C GLU A 204 93.02 12.53 -37.46
N ALA A 205 92.51 12.33 -36.24
CA ALA A 205 91.54 13.23 -35.62
C ALA A 205 92.14 14.62 -35.35
N THR A 206 93.43 14.68 -34.98
CA THR A 206 94.17 15.95 -34.79
C THR A 206 94.28 16.73 -36.10
N GLU A 207 94.60 16.05 -37.20
CA GLU A 207 94.68 16.64 -38.54
C GLU A 207 93.32 17.18 -38.99
N LYS A 208 92.23 16.44 -38.76
CA LYS A 208 90.87 16.89 -39.06
C LYS A 208 90.51 18.20 -38.36
N VAL A 209 90.80 18.31 -37.05
CA VAL A 209 90.58 19.55 -36.29
C VAL A 209 91.47 20.69 -36.79
N ASN A 210 92.77 20.42 -37.04
CA ASN A 210 93.69 21.43 -37.55
C ASN A 210 93.26 21.95 -38.94
N ASN A 211 92.78 21.07 -39.83
CA ASN A 211 92.29 21.45 -41.15
C ASN A 211 91.09 22.40 -41.06
N LEU A 212 90.14 22.11 -40.15
CA LEU A 212 89.00 22.99 -39.90
C LEU A 212 89.44 24.34 -39.29
N ILE A 213 90.39 24.34 -38.35
CA ILE A 213 90.96 25.58 -37.80
C ILE A 213 91.63 26.40 -38.90
N VAL A 214 92.37 25.75 -39.82
CA VAL A 214 93.01 26.41 -40.96
C VAL A 214 91.97 27.00 -41.89
N GLU A 215 90.92 26.25 -42.26
CA GLU A 215 89.83 26.74 -43.10
C GLU A 215 89.16 27.97 -42.49
N LEU A 216 88.83 27.92 -41.20
CA LEU A 216 88.28 29.06 -40.45
C LEU A 216 89.26 30.23 -40.32
N ASN A 217 90.58 29.97 -40.34
CA ASN A 217 91.60 31.02 -40.34
C ASN A 217 91.73 31.68 -41.71
N ILE A 218 91.69 30.91 -42.80
CA ILE A 218 91.69 31.42 -44.18
C ILE A 218 90.48 32.33 -44.39
N ILE A 219 89.29 31.88 -43.97
CA ILE A 219 88.08 32.70 -44.00
C ILE A 219 88.29 34.00 -43.22
N SER A 220 88.88 33.96 -42.01
CA SER A 220 89.10 35.17 -41.18
C SER A 220 90.17 36.15 -41.70
N GLN A 221 91.01 35.72 -42.64
CA GLN A 221 92.04 36.57 -43.25
C GLN A 221 91.53 37.29 -44.50
N ASP A 222 90.61 36.67 -45.23
CA ASP A 222 89.94 37.21 -46.41
C ASP A 222 88.72 38.03 -46.00
N ASN A 223 88.83 39.36 -46.11
CA ASN A 223 87.78 40.28 -45.66
C ASN A 223 86.43 40.02 -46.35
N ASP A 224 86.42 39.62 -47.62
CA ASP A 224 85.19 39.41 -48.38
C ASP A 224 84.50 38.10 -47.99
N LYS A 225 85.28 37.02 -47.83
CA LYS A 225 84.75 35.73 -47.35
C LYS A 225 84.29 35.82 -45.90
N LEU A 226 85.03 36.51 -45.04
CA LEU A 226 84.64 36.73 -43.64
C LEU A 226 83.33 37.53 -43.53
N ASN A 227 83.20 38.64 -44.27
CA ASN A 227 81.97 39.41 -44.28
C ASN A 227 80.80 38.63 -44.88
N THR A 228 81.04 37.77 -45.88
CA THR A 228 80.00 36.86 -46.41
C THR A 228 79.50 35.91 -45.31
N LYS A 229 80.40 35.32 -44.52
CA LYS A 229 80.03 34.45 -43.40
C LYS A 229 79.30 35.20 -42.28
N TYR A 230 79.75 36.41 -41.94
CA TYR A 230 79.02 37.27 -41.02
C TYR A 230 77.60 37.54 -41.51
N GLN A 231 77.42 37.92 -42.77
CA GLN A 231 76.10 38.19 -43.33
C GLN A 231 75.20 36.95 -43.36
N GLN A 232 75.73 35.76 -43.67
CA GLN A 232 74.97 34.50 -43.63
C GLN A 232 74.45 34.17 -42.23
N GLU A 233 75.30 34.30 -41.20
CA GLU A 233 74.87 34.06 -39.82
C GLU A 233 73.86 35.13 -39.34
N LEU A 234 74.11 36.40 -39.66
CA LEU A 234 73.19 37.48 -39.34
C LEU A 234 71.82 37.26 -40.00
N ASP A 235 71.77 36.90 -41.28
CA ASP A 235 70.51 36.61 -41.99
C ASP A 235 69.79 35.40 -41.41
N ARG A 236 70.51 34.33 -41.06
CA ARG A 236 69.93 33.15 -40.38
C ARG A 236 69.25 33.55 -39.08
N LEU A 237 69.93 34.33 -38.24
CA LEU A 237 69.43 34.74 -36.93
C LEU A 237 68.30 35.77 -37.03
N ILE A 238 68.39 36.72 -37.97
CA ILE A 238 67.31 37.68 -38.27
C ILE A 238 66.05 36.92 -38.71
N ASN A 239 66.17 35.98 -39.64
CA ASN A 239 65.04 35.19 -40.11
C ASN A 239 64.44 34.32 -39.00
N LEU A 240 65.27 33.68 -38.18
CA LEU A 240 64.82 32.83 -37.08
C LEU A 240 64.07 33.66 -36.01
N LEU A 241 64.64 34.78 -35.57
CA LEU A 241 63.97 35.67 -34.62
C LEU A 241 62.68 36.25 -35.20
N THR A 242 62.69 36.69 -36.46
CA THR A 242 61.50 37.25 -37.12
C THR A 242 60.38 36.22 -37.16
N SER A 243 60.67 35.00 -37.64
CA SER A 243 59.70 33.90 -37.70
C SER A 243 59.13 33.56 -36.32
N LYS A 244 59.95 33.56 -35.26
CA LYS A 244 59.52 33.23 -33.90
C LYS A 244 58.72 34.36 -33.24
N ILE A 245 59.08 35.61 -33.50
CA ILE A 245 58.29 36.78 -33.10
C ILE A 245 56.93 36.78 -33.81
N ASP A 246 56.88 36.41 -35.09
CA ASP A 246 55.61 36.29 -35.82
C ASP A 246 54.75 35.13 -35.30
N GLU A 247 55.35 33.98 -34.99
CA GLU A 247 54.65 32.85 -34.35
C GLU A 247 54.05 33.27 -32.99
N ALA A 248 54.76 34.11 -32.23
CA ALA A 248 54.29 34.63 -30.94
C ALA A 248 53.07 35.56 -31.02
N LYS A 249 52.76 36.13 -32.20
CA LYS A 249 51.55 36.95 -32.42
C LYS A 249 50.27 36.13 -32.45
N ASN A 250 50.36 34.80 -32.53
CA ASN A 250 49.18 33.94 -32.50
C ASN A 250 48.44 34.06 -31.16
N ASN A 251 47.16 34.40 -31.20
CA ASN A 251 46.34 34.57 -30.01
C ASN A 251 45.95 33.23 -29.35
N ASP A 252 45.97 32.12 -30.09
CA ASP A 252 45.48 30.81 -29.63
C ASP A 252 46.58 29.86 -29.12
N LEU A 253 47.75 30.39 -28.75
CA LEU A 253 48.85 29.57 -28.21
C LEU A 253 48.47 28.95 -26.86
N ASP A 254 48.64 27.63 -26.74
CA ASP A 254 48.56 26.91 -25.47
C ASP A 254 49.81 27.13 -24.60
N LEU A 255 49.78 26.75 -23.31
CA LEU A 255 50.89 26.99 -22.38
C LEU A 255 52.19 26.29 -22.81
N VAL A 256 52.10 25.11 -23.44
CA VAL A 256 53.28 24.36 -23.91
C VAL A 256 53.90 25.08 -25.11
N GLN A 257 53.08 25.55 -26.04
CA GLN A 257 53.53 26.36 -27.17
C GLN A 257 54.18 27.65 -26.70
N ILE A 258 53.54 28.38 -25.77
CA ILE A 258 54.11 29.62 -25.21
C ILE A 258 55.48 29.35 -24.58
N ASN A 259 55.59 28.33 -23.72
CA ASN A 259 56.86 27.99 -23.05
C ASN A 259 57.97 27.62 -24.04
N ASN A 260 57.63 26.82 -25.07
CA ASN A 260 58.57 26.43 -26.11
C ASN A 260 59.04 27.64 -26.95
N LEU A 261 58.13 28.54 -27.34
CA LEU A 261 58.51 29.77 -28.04
C LEU A 261 59.43 30.65 -27.18
N VAL A 262 59.14 30.80 -25.89
CA VAL A 262 59.99 31.56 -24.95
C VAL A 262 61.40 30.96 -24.89
N GLU A 263 61.53 29.64 -24.80
CA GLU A 263 62.83 28.96 -24.77
C GLU A 263 63.60 29.13 -26.08
N GLN A 264 62.93 28.95 -27.23
CA GLN A 264 63.53 29.14 -28.56
C GLN A 264 64.00 30.59 -28.80
N LEU A 265 63.19 31.58 -28.38
CA LEU A 265 63.56 33.00 -28.47
C LEU A 265 64.76 33.33 -27.57
N LYS A 266 64.82 32.79 -26.34
CA LYS A 266 65.98 32.95 -25.44
C LYS A 266 67.26 32.35 -26.02
N GLU A 267 67.18 31.15 -26.58
CA GLU A 267 68.32 30.49 -27.22
C GLU A 267 68.80 31.30 -28.42
N THR A 268 67.88 31.74 -29.28
CA THR A 268 68.22 32.53 -30.47
C THR A 268 68.79 33.90 -30.10
N ASN A 269 68.27 34.57 -29.07
CA ASN A 269 68.84 35.82 -28.53
C ASN A 269 70.27 35.62 -28.03
N THR A 270 70.55 34.48 -27.37
CA THR A 270 71.91 34.14 -26.92
C THR A 270 72.86 34.00 -28.12
N GLN A 271 72.44 33.29 -29.18
CA GLN A 271 73.22 33.16 -30.41
C GLN A 271 73.43 34.52 -31.10
N ALA A 272 72.41 35.37 -31.14
CA ALA A 272 72.46 36.71 -31.71
C ALA A 272 73.40 37.67 -30.97
N ASN A 273 73.34 37.69 -29.64
CA ASN A 273 74.24 38.49 -28.81
C ASN A 273 75.70 38.07 -29.00
N ARG A 274 75.97 36.75 -29.04
CA ARG A 274 77.31 36.23 -29.34
C ARG A 274 77.81 36.65 -30.73
N ALA A 275 76.97 36.56 -31.76
CA ALA A 275 77.32 37.02 -33.09
C ALA A 275 77.63 38.53 -33.10
N ASN A 276 76.81 39.33 -32.42
CA ASN A 276 77.02 40.78 -32.27
C ASN A 276 78.33 41.12 -31.56
N GLU A 277 78.70 40.40 -30.49
CA GLU A 277 79.96 40.57 -29.76
C GLU A 277 81.17 40.27 -30.66
N ILE A 278 81.18 39.11 -31.33
CA ILE A 278 82.26 38.69 -32.23
C ILE A 278 82.47 39.72 -33.34
N ILE A 279 81.39 40.15 -34.01
CA ILE A 279 81.46 41.08 -35.14
C ILE A 279 81.87 42.50 -34.67
N SER A 280 81.42 42.93 -33.48
CA SER A 280 81.74 44.26 -32.97
C SER A 280 83.21 44.41 -32.56
N GLN A 281 83.86 43.32 -32.16
CA GLN A 281 85.29 43.30 -31.83
C GLN A 281 86.19 43.19 -33.07
N ASP A 282 85.63 42.95 -34.26
CA ASP A 282 86.38 42.79 -35.50
C ASP A 282 86.36 44.07 -36.36
N SER A 283 87.54 44.70 -36.50
CA SER A 283 87.73 45.92 -37.29
C SER A 283 87.57 45.72 -38.80
N LYS A 284 87.51 44.46 -39.29
CA LYS A 284 87.36 44.10 -40.71
C LYS A 284 85.91 44.06 -41.20
N SER A 285 84.94 44.29 -40.32
CA SER A 285 83.51 44.32 -40.68
C SER A 285 83.17 45.51 -41.60
N ASN A 286 82.54 45.22 -42.74
CA ASN A 286 82.13 46.23 -43.71
C ASN A 286 80.82 46.94 -43.31
N GLN A 287 80.45 47.99 -44.03
CA GLN A 287 79.27 48.80 -43.72
C GLN A 287 77.95 48.00 -43.78
N GLN A 288 77.82 47.07 -44.73
CA GLN A 288 76.63 46.24 -44.89
C GLN A 288 76.47 45.25 -43.72
N THR A 289 77.56 44.63 -43.28
CA THR A 289 77.58 43.74 -42.12
C THR A 289 77.24 44.49 -40.84
N LYS A 290 77.77 45.71 -40.66
CA LYS A 290 77.44 46.58 -39.52
C LYS A 290 75.95 46.94 -39.48
N ALA A 291 75.37 47.30 -40.62
CA ALA A 291 73.93 47.61 -40.71
C ALA A 291 73.04 46.40 -40.34
N LYS A 292 73.34 45.20 -40.85
CA LYS A 292 72.61 43.97 -40.50
C LYS A 292 72.80 43.59 -39.02
N LYS A 293 73.98 43.82 -38.46
CA LYS A 293 74.27 43.61 -37.04
C LYS A 293 73.40 44.52 -36.16
N ASP A 294 73.31 45.81 -36.52
CA ASP A 294 72.47 46.76 -35.80
C ASP A 294 70.97 46.39 -35.91
N GLN A 295 70.53 45.95 -37.10
CA GLN A 295 69.19 45.37 -37.30
C GLN A 295 68.94 44.16 -36.38
N LEU A 296 69.88 43.22 -36.31
CA LEU A 296 69.76 42.05 -35.43
C LEU A 296 69.68 42.47 -33.95
N ALA A 297 70.48 43.46 -33.53
CA ALA A 297 70.44 43.97 -32.16
C ALA A 297 69.07 44.58 -31.79
N ASP A 298 68.45 45.33 -32.71
CA ASP A 298 67.09 45.85 -32.50
C ASP A 298 66.03 44.74 -32.50
N LEU A 299 66.23 43.70 -33.31
CA LEU A 299 65.35 42.53 -33.32
C LEU A 299 65.48 41.71 -32.01
N VAL A 300 66.68 41.62 -31.41
CA VAL A 300 66.87 41.02 -30.08
C VAL A 300 66.07 41.78 -29.02
N LYS A 301 66.12 43.12 -29.00
CA LYS A 301 65.27 43.91 -28.08
C LYS A 301 63.79 43.62 -28.29
N THR A 302 63.36 43.50 -29.54
CA THR A 302 61.96 43.14 -29.89
C THR A 302 61.60 41.75 -29.38
N SER A 303 62.51 40.78 -29.52
CA SER A 303 62.38 39.42 -29.02
C SER A 303 62.27 39.38 -27.49
N GLU A 304 63.09 40.17 -26.77
CA GLU A 304 63.00 40.31 -25.31
C GLU A 304 61.64 40.85 -24.86
N GLN A 305 61.11 41.87 -25.53
CA GLN A 305 59.75 42.37 -25.27
C GLN A 305 58.68 41.32 -25.58
N THR A 306 58.88 40.54 -26.64
CA THR A 306 57.99 39.43 -27.01
C THR A 306 57.98 38.33 -25.94
N ILE A 307 59.15 37.98 -25.39
CA ILE A 307 59.28 37.02 -24.28
C ILE A 307 58.52 37.52 -23.04
N ILE A 308 58.65 38.81 -22.70
CA ILE A 308 57.90 39.41 -21.58
C ILE A 308 56.40 39.29 -21.84
N ALA A 309 55.92 39.67 -23.03
CA ALA A 309 54.51 39.58 -23.39
C ALA A 309 53.97 38.14 -23.33
N LEU A 310 54.73 37.16 -23.84
CA LEU A 310 54.39 35.74 -23.80
C LEU A 310 54.30 35.22 -22.35
N ASN A 311 55.25 35.57 -21.49
CA ASN A 311 55.20 35.19 -20.08
C ASN A 311 53.99 35.80 -19.36
N SER A 312 53.70 37.09 -19.60
CA SER A 312 52.51 37.75 -19.07
C SER A 312 51.23 37.08 -19.56
N LYS A 313 51.17 36.67 -20.83
CA LYS A 313 50.04 35.92 -21.41
C LYS A 313 49.86 34.56 -20.72
N ALA A 314 50.94 33.81 -20.52
CA ALA A 314 50.88 32.53 -19.80
C ALA A 314 50.39 32.72 -18.35
N GLN A 315 50.87 33.76 -17.65
CA GLN A 315 50.41 34.08 -16.30
C GLN A 315 48.94 34.46 -16.27
N GLN A 316 48.45 35.25 -17.23
CA GLN A 316 47.05 35.62 -17.33
C GLN A 316 46.16 34.39 -17.57
N ILE A 317 46.55 33.50 -18.48
CA ILE A 317 45.83 32.24 -18.73
C ILE A 317 45.70 31.44 -17.43
N LYS A 318 46.80 31.25 -16.69
CA LYS A 318 46.77 30.52 -15.42
C LYS A 318 45.84 31.18 -14.41
N LYS A 319 45.98 32.50 -14.22
CA LYS A 319 45.15 33.28 -13.29
C LYS A 319 43.65 33.18 -13.61
N ASP A 320 43.26 33.27 -14.89
CA ASP A 320 41.86 33.21 -15.29
C ASP A 320 41.22 31.85 -14.94
N PHE A 321 41.96 30.74 -15.12
CA PHE A 321 41.49 29.41 -14.73
C PHE A 321 41.49 29.21 -13.21
N ASP A 322 42.50 29.70 -12.50
CA ASP A 322 42.55 29.65 -11.04
C ASP A 322 41.37 30.44 -10.41
N ASP A 323 41.06 31.63 -10.93
CA ASP A 323 39.92 32.45 -10.51
C ASP A 323 38.57 31.76 -10.80
N GLN A 324 38.44 31.09 -11.96
CA GLN A 324 37.23 30.31 -12.29
C GLN A 324 37.04 29.11 -11.35
N LEU A 325 38.10 28.39 -11.04
CA LEU A 325 38.07 27.25 -10.11
C LEU A 325 37.75 27.69 -8.67
N ASP A 326 38.30 28.81 -8.21
CA ASP A 326 37.98 29.37 -6.88
C ASP A 326 36.51 29.78 -6.77
N ASN A 327 35.97 30.46 -7.81
CA ASN A 327 34.55 30.82 -7.85
C ASN A 327 33.64 29.58 -7.86
N LEU A 328 33.98 28.57 -8.66
CA LEU A 328 33.25 27.30 -8.67
C LEU A 328 33.29 26.60 -7.30
N SER A 329 34.45 26.57 -6.65
CA SER A 329 34.62 26.05 -5.29
C SER A 329 33.71 26.76 -4.29
N LYS A 330 33.67 28.09 -4.32
CA LYS A 330 32.76 28.90 -3.48
C LYS A 330 31.29 28.55 -3.73
N THR A 331 30.87 28.44 -4.98
CA THR A 331 29.49 28.04 -5.33
C THR A 331 29.15 26.65 -4.80
N ILE A 332 30.03 25.66 -4.96
CA ILE A 332 29.84 24.29 -4.45
C ILE A 332 29.78 24.27 -2.91
N ASN A 333 30.62 25.07 -2.23
CA ASN A 333 30.59 25.21 -0.77
C ASN A 333 29.29 25.85 -0.27
N THR A 334 28.82 26.90 -0.95
CA THR A 334 27.53 27.52 -0.64
C THR A 334 26.38 26.53 -0.81
N ALA A 335 26.36 25.76 -1.91
CA ALA A 335 25.37 24.71 -2.11
C ALA A 335 25.40 23.66 -0.97
N THR A 336 26.59 23.27 -0.52
CA THR A 336 26.77 22.35 0.63
C THR A 336 26.04 22.88 1.87
N ASN A 337 26.24 24.17 2.19
CA ASN A 337 25.62 24.81 3.35
C ASN A 337 24.10 24.95 3.19
N ASN A 338 23.64 25.32 1.99
CA ASN A 338 22.22 25.45 1.69
C ASN A 338 21.48 24.11 1.84
N ILE A 339 22.07 23.01 1.36
CA ILE A 339 21.52 21.65 1.53
C ILE A 339 21.38 21.29 3.02
N GLN A 340 22.38 21.62 3.83
CA GLN A 340 22.35 21.33 5.27
C GLN A 340 21.27 22.15 5.99
N ALA A 341 21.16 23.44 5.67
CA ALA A 341 20.22 24.38 6.28
C ALA A 341 18.77 24.22 5.79
N ALA A 342 18.55 23.56 4.65
CA ALA A 342 17.22 23.40 4.08
C ALA A 342 16.27 22.68 5.04
N ASN A 343 15.08 23.26 5.22
CA ASN A 343 14.04 22.77 6.13
C ASN A 343 12.77 22.31 5.39
N ASN A 344 12.72 22.47 4.06
CA ASN A 344 11.60 22.09 3.22
C ASN A 344 12.11 21.49 1.91
N LEU A 345 11.26 20.68 1.27
CA LEU A 345 11.64 19.92 0.07
C LEU A 345 11.98 20.84 -1.11
N GLY A 346 11.25 21.95 -1.29
CA GLY A 346 11.49 22.89 -2.39
C GLY A 346 12.91 23.46 -2.38
N ALA A 347 13.41 23.88 -1.21
CA ALA A 347 14.78 24.37 -1.06
C ALA A 347 15.83 23.30 -1.42
N VAL A 348 15.61 22.04 -1.05
CA VAL A 348 16.51 20.93 -1.39
C VAL A 348 16.47 20.60 -2.88
N ASN A 349 15.28 20.63 -3.50
CA ASN A 349 15.10 20.35 -4.93
C ASN A 349 15.85 21.35 -5.82
N ILE A 350 15.88 22.63 -5.43
CA ILE A 350 16.67 23.67 -6.10
C ILE A 350 18.15 23.30 -6.08
N GLU A 351 18.71 22.96 -4.91
CA GLU A 351 20.13 22.62 -4.80
C GLU A 351 20.49 21.31 -5.50
N PHE A 352 19.60 20.32 -5.50
CA PHE A 352 19.76 19.08 -6.27
C PHE A 352 19.88 19.38 -7.77
N SER A 353 18.97 20.18 -8.31
CA SER A 353 18.96 20.56 -9.74
C SER A 353 20.19 21.39 -10.11
N ASN A 354 20.58 22.34 -9.23
CA ASN A 354 21.77 23.15 -9.41
C ASN A 354 23.05 22.28 -9.46
N ALA A 355 23.17 21.28 -8.58
CA ALA A 355 24.31 20.36 -8.59
C ALA A 355 24.35 19.53 -9.89
N GLN A 356 23.22 19.01 -10.37
CA GLN A 356 23.17 18.30 -11.66
C GLN A 356 23.62 19.19 -12.82
N ASN A 357 23.16 20.44 -12.87
CA ASN A 357 23.54 21.39 -13.91
C ASN A 357 25.02 21.74 -13.85
N ARG A 358 25.57 22.02 -12.66
CA ARG A 358 27.01 22.32 -12.51
C ARG A 358 27.88 21.16 -12.99
N ILE A 359 27.56 19.92 -12.60
CA ILE A 359 28.33 18.73 -13.01
C ILE A 359 28.25 18.53 -14.52
N SER A 360 27.03 18.55 -15.09
CA SER A 360 26.81 18.20 -16.50
C SER A 360 27.23 19.30 -17.49
N SER A 361 27.25 20.56 -17.06
CA SER A 361 27.54 21.73 -17.89
C SER A 361 28.82 22.46 -17.44
N ASP A 362 28.78 23.11 -16.27
CA ASP A 362 29.80 24.11 -15.90
C ASP A 362 31.18 23.48 -15.67
N ILE A 363 31.24 22.41 -14.89
CA ILE A 363 32.48 21.69 -14.57
C ILE A 363 33.04 21.03 -15.83
N LYS A 364 32.17 20.40 -16.63
CA LYS A 364 32.56 19.75 -17.89
C LYS A 364 33.16 20.76 -18.87
N ALA A 365 32.49 21.90 -19.08
CA ALA A 365 32.97 22.95 -19.98
C ALA A 365 34.29 23.57 -19.49
N LEU A 366 34.47 23.73 -18.17
CA LEU A 366 35.72 24.21 -17.59
C LEU A 366 36.88 23.22 -17.82
N LYS A 367 36.65 21.92 -17.63
CA LYS A 367 37.64 20.85 -17.90
C LYS A 367 38.07 20.84 -19.37
N GLU A 368 37.13 20.95 -20.30
CA GLU A 368 37.43 21.03 -21.73
C GLU A 368 38.30 22.26 -22.08
N LYS A 369 38.02 23.42 -21.46
CA LYS A 369 38.82 24.64 -21.64
C LYS A 369 40.23 24.50 -21.05
N ILE A 370 40.38 23.91 -19.86
CA ILE A 370 41.68 23.65 -19.21
C ILE A 370 42.54 22.73 -20.09
N GLN A 371 41.95 21.65 -20.63
CA GLN A 371 42.65 20.73 -21.53
C GLN A 371 43.09 21.42 -22.82
N LYS A 372 42.25 22.29 -23.39
CA LYS A 372 42.58 23.05 -24.61
C LYS A 372 43.85 23.90 -24.44
N VAL A 373 44.06 24.49 -23.26
CA VAL A 373 45.26 25.31 -22.97
C VAL A 373 46.43 24.51 -22.37
N LYS A 374 46.26 23.21 -22.16
CA LYS A 374 47.24 22.29 -21.54
C LYS A 374 47.70 22.74 -20.15
N TYR A 375 46.77 23.19 -19.31
CA TYR A 375 47.05 23.51 -17.90
C TYR A 375 46.74 22.32 -16.99
N ASP A 376 47.44 21.20 -17.21
CA ASP A 376 47.11 19.92 -16.57
C ASP A 376 47.23 19.93 -15.04
N GLU A 377 48.05 20.85 -14.49
CA GLU A 377 48.26 21.03 -13.04
C GLU A 377 46.94 21.25 -12.27
N VAL A 378 45.94 21.89 -12.88
CA VAL A 378 44.66 22.23 -12.23
C VAL A 378 43.50 21.29 -12.59
N LEU A 379 43.72 20.31 -13.48
CA LEU A 379 42.69 19.33 -13.81
C LEU A 379 42.25 18.52 -12.59
N LYS A 380 43.19 18.16 -11.71
CA LYS A 380 42.89 17.48 -10.46
C LYS A 380 41.97 18.31 -9.57
N THR A 381 42.18 19.63 -9.49
CA THR A 381 41.30 20.53 -8.73
C THR A 381 39.87 20.50 -9.29
N ALA A 382 39.72 20.51 -10.62
CA ALA A 382 38.40 20.41 -11.25
C ALA A 382 37.72 19.06 -10.97
N ASP A 383 38.47 17.95 -11.00
CA ASP A 383 37.96 16.61 -10.65
C ASP A 383 37.53 16.50 -9.18
N ASP A 384 38.32 17.08 -8.25
CA ASP A 384 37.99 17.11 -6.82
C ASP A 384 36.71 17.94 -6.57
N LEU A 385 36.51 19.04 -7.31
CA LEU A 385 35.27 19.83 -7.26
C LEU A 385 34.07 19.07 -7.84
N GLU A 386 34.26 18.33 -8.94
CA GLU A 386 33.23 17.45 -9.51
C GLU A 386 32.77 16.40 -8.48
N ALA A 387 33.73 15.73 -7.83
CA ALA A 387 33.45 14.74 -6.79
C ALA A 387 32.71 15.35 -5.60
N LYS A 388 33.10 16.57 -5.18
CA LYS A 388 32.41 17.29 -4.10
C LYS A 388 30.97 17.64 -4.48
N ASP A 389 30.72 18.03 -5.72
CA ASP A 389 29.37 18.37 -6.14
C ASP A 389 28.49 17.13 -6.38
N GLN A 390 29.08 16.01 -6.78
CA GLN A 390 28.42 14.70 -6.75
C GLN A 390 28.01 14.32 -5.31
N GLN A 391 28.85 14.64 -4.32
CA GLN A 391 28.51 14.48 -2.92
C GLN A 391 27.35 15.40 -2.50
N ASN A 392 27.32 16.66 -2.96
CA ASN A 392 26.17 17.55 -2.75
C ASN A 392 24.88 16.96 -3.31
N LEU A 393 24.93 16.39 -4.52
CA LEU A 393 23.78 15.73 -5.13
C LEU A 393 23.23 14.58 -4.25
N ALA A 394 24.12 13.73 -3.73
CA ALA A 394 23.76 12.64 -2.82
C ALA A 394 23.23 13.15 -1.47
N ASN A 395 23.84 14.19 -0.91
CA ASN A 395 23.42 14.82 0.34
C ASN A 395 22.03 15.46 0.20
N ALA A 396 21.78 16.16 -0.91
CA ALA A 396 20.49 16.75 -1.22
C ALA A 396 19.41 15.67 -1.32
N LEU A 397 19.66 14.57 -2.05
CA LEU A 397 18.70 13.46 -2.12
C LEU A 397 18.42 12.85 -0.74
N THR A 398 19.46 12.66 0.08
CA THR A 398 19.31 12.12 1.44
C THR A 398 18.48 13.05 2.33
N LYS A 399 18.74 14.36 2.25
CA LYS A 399 17.98 15.37 2.98
C LYS A 399 16.52 15.41 2.54
N ALA A 400 16.27 15.38 1.22
CA ALA A 400 14.92 15.31 0.65
C ALA A 400 14.16 14.08 1.17
N LYS A 401 14.78 12.89 1.15
CA LYS A 401 14.18 11.66 1.72
C LYS A 401 13.82 11.82 3.18
N SER A 402 14.70 12.43 3.98
CA SER A 402 14.43 12.68 5.40
C SER A 402 13.25 13.63 5.61
N LEU A 403 13.12 14.69 4.81
CA LEU A 403 12.03 15.65 4.91
C LEU A 403 10.68 15.00 4.57
N VAL A 404 10.61 14.25 3.46
CA VAL A 404 9.38 13.53 3.07
C VAL A 404 9.04 12.42 4.08
N SER A 405 10.05 11.74 4.64
CA SER A 405 9.83 10.75 5.71
C SER A 405 9.26 11.38 6.98
N ASN A 406 9.68 12.59 7.34
CA ASN A 406 9.10 13.31 8.47
C ASN A 406 7.66 13.74 8.17
N TYR A 407 7.41 14.28 6.97
CA TYR A 407 6.05 14.61 6.53
C TYR A 407 5.12 13.39 6.56
N LEU A 408 5.60 12.22 6.12
CA LEU A 408 4.87 10.96 6.22
C LEU A 408 4.48 10.63 7.67
N LYS A 409 5.37 10.86 8.64
CA LYS A 409 5.08 10.62 10.07
C LYS A 409 3.99 11.54 10.60
N GLU A 410 3.92 12.77 10.11
CA GLU A 410 2.90 13.76 10.48
C GLU A 410 1.54 13.48 9.84
N ALA A 411 1.49 12.73 8.73
CA ALA A 411 0.26 12.23 8.12
C ALA A 411 -0.38 11.13 9.00
N ASP A 412 -1.24 11.55 9.93
CA ASP A 412 -1.80 10.75 11.02
C ASP A 412 -3.04 9.93 10.65
N GLN A 413 -3.62 10.13 9.46
CA GLN A 413 -4.84 9.43 9.03
C GLN A 413 -4.56 8.14 8.26
N LEU A 414 -3.33 7.97 7.74
CA LEU A 414 -2.92 6.83 6.91
C LEU A 414 -2.93 5.50 7.67
N THR A 415 -3.24 4.40 6.96
CA THR A 415 -3.09 3.04 7.50
C THR A 415 -1.63 2.62 7.56
N ASN A 416 -1.34 1.55 8.31
CA ASN A 416 0.01 0.98 8.38
C ASN A 416 0.50 0.50 7.02
N GLU A 417 -0.37 -0.12 6.21
CA GLU A 417 -0.02 -0.59 4.86
C GLU A 417 0.31 0.57 3.92
N GLN A 418 -0.50 1.64 3.95
CA GLN A 418 -0.24 2.85 3.16
C GLN A 418 1.09 3.49 3.57
N ARG A 419 1.35 3.61 4.87
CA ARG A 419 2.60 4.14 5.41
C ARG A 419 3.80 3.32 4.95
N SER A 420 3.75 1.99 5.07
CA SER A 420 4.83 1.11 4.62
C SER A 420 5.05 1.18 3.11
N SER A 421 3.98 1.35 2.31
CA SER A 421 4.11 1.56 0.86
C SER A 421 4.86 2.86 0.56
N PHE A 422 4.45 3.99 1.16
CA PHE A 422 5.13 5.26 0.96
C PHE A 422 6.58 5.24 1.47
N GLU A 423 6.87 4.57 2.60
CA GLU A 423 8.25 4.37 3.06
C GLU A 423 9.09 3.63 2.01
N SER A 424 8.53 2.59 1.38
CA SER A 424 9.22 1.90 0.28
C SER A 424 9.46 2.83 -0.91
N ASP A 425 8.51 3.68 -1.27
CA ASP A 425 8.63 4.57 -2.43
C ASP A 425 9.66 5.68 -2.17
N ILE A 426 9.67 6.26 -0.97
CA ILE A 426 10.69 7.22 -0.53
C ILE A 426 12.09 6.59 -0.61
N ASN A 427 12.23 5.35 -0.16
CA ASN A 427 13.52 4.64 -0.20
C ASN A 427 14.00 4.39 -1.64
N LYS A 428 13.09 4.04 -2.54
CA LYS A 428 13.37 3.80 -3.97
C LYS A 428 13.63 5.07 -4.78
N ALA A 429 13.13 6.22 -4.35
CA ALA A 429 13.30 7.48 -5.07
C ALA A 429 14.78 7.81 -5.29
N THR A 430 15.13 8.19 -6.51
CA THR A 430 16.50 8.57 -6.92
C THR A 430 16.61 10.05 -7.28
N THR A 431 15.49 10.76 -7.29
CA THR A 431 15.43 12.18 -7.65
C THR A 431 14.57 12.95 -6.67
N ALA A 432 14.84 14.26 -6.58
CA ALA A 432 14.11 15.20 -5.76
C ALA A 432 12.65 15.39 -6.26
N GLU A 433 12.43 15.34 -7.57
CA GLU A 433 11.09 15.42 -8.19
C GLU A 433 10.21 14.22 -7.84
N GLN A 434 10.76 13.00 -7.87
CA GLN A 434 10.03 11.81 -7.42
C GLN A 434 9.56 11.95 -5.97
N LEU A 435 10.40 12.51 -5.10
CA LEU A 435 10.06 12.74 -3.69
C LEU A 435 8.97 13.80 -3.54
N GLU A 436 8.93 14.83 -4.39
CA GLU A 436 7.86 15.83 -4.41
C GLU A 436 6.52 15.20 -4.80
N ASN A 437 6.52 14.34 -5.81
CA ASN A 437 5.33 13.60 -6.22
C ASN A 437 4.85 12.63 -5.14
N ILE A 438 5.79 11.97 -4.44
CA ILE A 438 5.46 11.12 -3.28
C ILE A 438 4.83 11.96 -2.16
N GLN A 439 5.38 13.13 -1.84
CA GLN A 439 4.81 14.01 -0.82
C GLN A 439 3.37 14.43 -1.16
N LYS A 440 3.09 14.81 -2.41
CA LYS A 440 1.73 15.12 -2.89
C LYS A 440 0.79 13.92 -2.78
N ALA A 441 1.27 12.73 -3.09
CA ALA A 441 0.48 11.50 -2.96
C ALA A 441 0.16 11.16 -1.50
N ILE A 442 1.09 11.39 -0.57
CA ILE A 442 0.89 11.27 0.88
C ILE A 442 -0.21 12.23 1.33
N GLU A 443 -0.11 13.50 0.95
CA GLU A 443 -1.08 14.54 1.30
C GLU A 443 -2.50 14.19 0.84
N LEU A 444 -2.65 13.82 -0.44
CA LEU A 444 -3.94 13.45 -1.01
C LEU A 444 -4.53 12.20 -0.34
N THR A 445 -3.71 11.18 -0.08
CA THR A 445 -4.17 9.94 0.57
C THR A 445 -4.59 10.19 2.01
N ASN A 446 -3.83 11.01 2.75
CA ASN A 446 -4.16 11.39 4.12
C ASN A 446 -5.49 12.17 4.17
N LEU A 447 -5.71 13.08 3.22
CA LEU A 447 -6.99 13.80 3.09
C LEU A 447 -8.15 12.85 2.79
N LYS A 448 -7.99 11.89 1.87
CA LYS A 448 -9.02 10.87 1.58
C LYS A 448 -9.41 10.11 2.84
N GLU A 449 -8.43 9.60 3.60
CA GLU A 449 -8.71 8.84 4.82
C GLU A 449 -9.38 9.72 5.90
N LYS A 450 -8.96 10.99 6.04
CA LYS A 450 -9.63 11.96 6.90
C LYS A 450 -11.10 12.12 6.54
N THR A 451 -11.39 12.38 5.27
CA THR A 451 -12.74 12.62 4.77
C THR A 451 -13.64 11.40 4.94
N LYS A 452 -13.14 10.19 4.64
CA LYS A 452 -13.87 8.95 4.91
C LYS A 452 -14.24 8.81 6.38
N LYS A 453 -13.34 9.15 7.30
CA LYS A 453 -13.64 9.14 8.75
C LYS A 453 -14.74 10.12 9.11
N GLU A 454 -14.73 11.34 8.56
CA GLU A 454 -15.81 12.32 8.80
C GLU A 454 -17.17 11.84 8.25
N ILE A 455 -17.20 11.35 7.00
CA ILE A 455 -18.41 10.77 6.39
C ILE A 455 -18.99 9.65 7.25
N ASN A 456 -18.12 8.76 7.76
CA ASN A 456 -18.54 7.62 8.54
C ASN A 456 -19.14 8.00 9.92
N LYS A 457 -18.84 9.20 10.45
CA LYS A 457 -19.44 9.71 11.70
C LYS A 457 -20.87 10.22 11.53
N LEU A 458 -21.33 10.53 10.31
CA LEU A 458 -22.66 11.10 10.08
C LEU A 458 -23.77 10.06 10.34
N GLU A 459 -24.58 10.24 11.38
CA GLU A 459 -25.56 9.24 11.83
C GLU A 459 -26.77 9.10 10.91
N LEU A 460 -27.18 10.18 10.22
CA LEU A 460 -28.35 10.17 9.33
C LEU A 460 -28.02 9.84 7.88
N ILE A 461 -26.78 9.42 7.61
CA ILE A 461 -26.36 8.92 6.31
C ILE A 461 -26.32 7.39 6.38
N SER A 462 -27.06 6.72 5.51
CA SER A 462 -27.17 5.26 5.53
C SER A 462 -25.82 4.60 5.23
N LYS A 463 -25.67 3.32 5.64
CA LYS A 463 -24.42 2.58 5.40
C LYS A 463 -24.10 2.49 3.90
N GLN A 464 -25.12 2.23 3.07
CA GLN A 464 -24.98 2.17 1.62
C GLN A 464 -24.50 3.51 1.03
N GLN A 465 -25.05 4.64 1.50
CA GLN A 465 -24.63 5.97 1.09
C GLN A 465 -23.18 6.24 1.49
N LYS A 466 -22.79 5.91 2.73
CA LYS A 466 -21.41 6.03 3.19
C LYS A 466 -20.44 5.26 2.32
N ASP A 467 -20.78 4.04 1.93
CA ASP A 467 -19.92 3.21 1.09
C ASP A 467 -19.76 3.80 -0.33
N GLN A 468 -20.84 4.31 -0.93
CA GLN A 468 -20.79 5.00 -2.22
C GLN A 468 -19.97 6.31 -2.17
N LEU A 469 -20.14 7.08 -1.10
CA LEU A 469 -19.38 8.32 -0.89
C LEU A 469 -17.90 8.04 -0.67
N ASN A 470 -17.55 7.04 0.15
CA ASN A 470 -16.17 6.61 0.37
C ASN A 470 -15.50 6.15 -0.94
N GLN A 471 -16.24 5.41 -1.79
CA GLN A 471 -15.76 5.04 -3.13
C GLN A 471 -15.55 6.27 -4.03
N SER A 472 -16.45 7.25 -3.96
CA SER A 472 -16.32 8.51 -4.70
C SER A 472 -15.09 9.31 -4.25
N VAL A 473 -14.82 9.34 -2.93
CA VAL A 473 -13.59 9.94 -2.36
C VAL A 473 -12.34 9.23 -2.88
N ASP A 474 -12.35 7.89 -2.96
CA ASP A 474 -11.22 7.12 -3.48
C ASP A 474 -10.88 7.46 -4.94
N GLN A 475 -11.89 7.77 -5.76
CA GLN A 475 -11.73 8.10 -7.17
C GLN A 475 -11.17 9.51 -7.42
N GLN A 476 -11.28 10.42 -6.46
CA GLN A 476 -10.80 11.81 -6.63
C GLN A 476 -9.28 11.89 -6.80
N GLN A 477 -8.83 12.81 -7.64
CA GLN A 477 -7.41 13.04 -7.95
C GLN A 477 -6.87 14.36 -7.35
N ASN A 478 -7.74 15.16 -6.74
CA ASN A 478 -7.40 16.43 -6.13
C ASN A 478 -8.22 16.66 -4.85
N ASP A 479 -7.74 17.60 -4.05
CA ASP A 479 -8.35 18.09 -2.81
C ASP A 479 -9.75 18.70 -3.04
N GLN A 480 -9.90 19.55 -4.06
CA GLN A 480 -11.16 20.25 -4.33
C GLN A 480 -12.34 19.29 -4.53
N GLY A 481 -12.15 18.19 -5.27
CA GLY A 481 -13.19 17.19 -5.49
C GLY A 481 -13.55 16.41 -4.21
N ILE A 482 -12.58 16.19 -3.32
CA ILE A 482 -12.81 15.55 -2.01
C ILE A 482 -13.61 16.48 -1.10
N GLU A 483 -13.25 17.77 -1.06
CA GLU A 483 -13.96 18.79 -0.28
C GLU A 483 -15.41 18.95 -0.74
N GLN A 484 -15.66 19.01 -2.05
CA GLN A 484 -17.01 19.10 -2.61
C GLN A 484 -17.91 17.92 -2.20
N ILE A 485 -17.36 16.70 -2.12
CA ILE A 485 -18.11 15.52 -1.64
C ILE A 485 -18.48 15.70 -0.17
N LEU A 486 -17.52 16.11 0.67
CA LEU A 486 -17.73 16.30 2.10
C LEU A 486 -18.77 17.41 2.39
N ASP A 487 -18.69 18.53 1.68
CA ASP A 487 -19.64 19.64 1.80
C ASP A 487 -21.06 19.19 1.41
N SER A 488 -21.18 18.49 0.28
CA SER A 488 -22.47 18.03 -0.22
C SER A 488 -23.17 17.06 0.74
N VAL A 489 -22.43 16.11 1.32
CA VAL A 489 -23.01 15.16 2.29
C VAL A 489 -23.31 15.82 3.63
N ASN A 490 -22.48 16.77 4.08
CA ASN A 490 -22.75 17.52 5.31
C ASN A 490 -24.03 18.35 5.18
N GLU A 491 -24.24 19.00 4.03
CA GLU A 491 -25.48 19.75 3.78
C GLU A 491 -26.70 18.83 3.72
N LEU A 492 -26.59 17.66 3.07
CA LEU A 492 -27.66 16.65 3.09
C LEU A 492 -27.95 16.16 4.53
N ASN A 493 -26.91 15.86 5.32
CA ASN A 493 -27.07 15.43 6.70
C ASN A 493 -27.77 16.49 7.55
N LYS A 494 -27.36 17.76 7.42
CA LYS A 494 -27.99 18.90 8.12
C LYS A 494 -29.47 19.05 7.74
N GLN A 495 -29.81 18.86 6.47
CA GLN A 495 -31.21 18.86 6.05
C GLN A 495 -31.98 17.71 6.68
N LYS A 496 -31.41 16.49 6.72
CA LYS A 496 -32.04 15.37 7.43
C LYS A 496 -32.23 15.66 8.92
N GLU A 497 -31.25 16.25 9.59
CA GLU A 497 -31.37 16.68 11.00
C GLU A 497 -32.54 17.64 11.20
N SER A 498 -32.71 18.61 10.30
CA SER A 498 -33.83 19.57 10.35
C SER A 498 -35.21 18.95 10.14
N VAL A 499 -35.27 17.80 9.46
CA VAL A 499 -36.52 17.06 9.16
C VAL A 499 -36.85 16.03 10.23
N LYS A 500 -35.84 15.50 10.92
CA LYS A 500 -35.99 14.49 11.98
C LYS A 500 -36.93 14.95 13.08
N GLU A 501 -36.79 16.19 13.53
CA GLU A 501 -37.63 16.73 14.61
C GLU A 501 -39.10 16.89 14.19
N PRO A 502 -39.44 17.50 13.02
CA PRO A 502 -40.79 17.47 12.48
C PRO A 502 -41.44 16.09 12.37
N ILE A 503 -40.68 15.04 12.01
CA ILE A 503 -41.18 13.65 11.97
C ILE A 503 -41.57 13.17 13.38
N ASN A 504 -40.74 13.47 14.38
CA ASN A 504 -40.98 13.03 15.76
C ASN A 504 -42.12 13.80 16.46
N GLN A 505 -42.49 14.97 15.93
CA GLN A 505 -43.57 15.82 16.46
C GLN A 505 -44.92 15.60 15.77
N LEU A 506 -45.08 14.56 14.94
CA LEU A 506 -46.35 14.23 14.30
C LEU A 506 -47.40 13.82 15.35
N ASN A 507 -48.52 14.55 15.40
CA ASN A 507 -49.56 14.36 16.42
C ASN A 507 -50.53 13.22 16.10
N ASN A 508 -50.66 12.90 14.81
CA ASN A 508 -51.63 11.94 14.29
C ASN A 508 -50.95 10.74 13.63
N ALA A 509 -49.72 10.42 14.03
CA ALA A 509 -49.00 9.22 13.63
C ALA A 509 -48.76 8.30 14.84
N SER A 510 -48.75 6.98 14.61
CA SER A 510 -48.31 6.02 15.62
C SER A 510 -46.78 6.02 15.73
N GLU A 511 -46.25 5.58 16.87
CA GLU A 511 -44.79 5.45 17.07
C GLU A 511 -44.12 4.56 16.00
N GLN A 512 -44.81 3.50 15.57
CA GLN A 512 -44.34 2.62 14.50
C GLN A 512 -44.21 3.35 13.17
N LEU A 513 -45.17 4.22 12.85
CA LEU A 513 -45.17 4.99 11.61
C LEU A 513 -44.11 6.12 11.65
N VAL A 514 -43.94 6.79 12.80
CA VAL A 514 -42.84 7.74 13.05
C VAL A 514 -41.48 7.06 12.86
N LYS A 515 -41.31 5.83 13.38
CA LYS A 515 -40.09 5.06 13.15
C LYS A 515 -39.88 4.77 11.66
N LYS A 516 -40.93 4.33 10.95
CA LYS A 516 -40.85 4.07 9.50
C LYS A 516 -40.43 5.31 8.70
N TYR A 517 -40.95 6.49 9.03
CA TYR A 517 -40.55 7.74 8.38
C TYR A 517 -39.11 8.13 8.70
N ASN A 518 -38.65 7.94 9.94
CA ASN A 518 -37.24 8.14 10.29
C ASN A 518 -36.32 7.17 9.51
N ASP A 519 -36.71 5.90 9.35
CA ASP A 519 -35.97 4.93 8.56
C ASP A 519 -35.90 5.39 7.08
N GLN A 520 -37.02 5.87 6.51
CA GLN A 520 -37.05 6.45 5.16
C GLN A 520 -36.20 7.73 5.02
N LEU A 521 -36.14 8.57 6.05
CA LEU A 521 -35.31 9.76 6.08
C LEU A 521 -33.82 9.40 6.00
N VAL A 522 -33.39 8.37 6.72
CA VAL A 522 -32.01 7.87 6.67
C VAL A 522 -31.67 7.35 5.27
N GLU A 523 -32.60 6.66 4.60
CA GLU A 523 -32.40 6.13 3.24
C GLU A 523 -32.48 7.18 2.13
N ALA A 524 -33.05 8.36 2.37
CA ALA A 524 -33.12 9.43 1.38
C ALA A 524 -31.69 9.89 0.97
N ASP A 525 -31.37 9.76 -0.31
CA ASP A 525 -30.02 10.04 -0.87
C ASP A 525 -29.90 11.43 -1.50
N SER A 526 -30.96 12.24 -1.43
CA SER A 526 -30.97 13.58 -2.00
C SER A 526 -31.84 14.53 -1.18
N SER A 527 -31.51 15.83 -1.28
CA SER A 527 -32.30 16.92 -0.70
C SER A 527 -33.76 16.87 -1.15
N GLU A 528 -33.99 16.58 -2.43
CA GLU A 528 -35.34 16.48 -3.01
C GLU A 528 -36.17 15.37 -2.36
N LYS A 529 -35.58 14.18 -2.14
CA LYS A 529 -36.26 13.07 -1.46
C LYS A 529 -36.57 13.41 0.00
N VAL A 530 -35.65 14.08 0.70
CA VAL A 530 -35.86 14.54 2.09
C VAL A 530 -37.02 15.54 2.17
N GLN A 531 -37.06 16.54 1.27
CA GLN A 531 -38.12 17.54 1.24
C GLN A 531 -39.48 16.92 0.86
N LYS A 532 -39.50 16.02 -0.12
CA LYS A 532 -40.71 15.30 -0.53
C LYS A 532 -41.28 14.45 0.61
N LEU A 533 -40.43 13.70 1.31
CA LEU A 533 -40.86 12.92 2.48
C LEU A 533 -41.53 13.82 3.53
N LEU A 534 -40.90 14.96 3.87
CA LEU A 534 -41.48 15.91 4.83
C LEU A 534 -42.83 16.47 4.35
N ALA A 535 -42.98 16.77 3.07
CA ALA A 535 -44.24 17.27 2.51
C ALA A 535 -45.34 16.21 2.62
N ASP A 536 -45.07 14.98 2.15
CA ASP A 536 -46.04 13.88 2.12
C ASP A 536 -46.54 13.54 3.53
N ILE A 537 -45.65 13.45 4.52
CA ILE A 537 -46.04 13.13 5.91
C ILE A 537 -46.83 14.26 6.58
N LYS A 538 -46.50 15.53 6.31
CA LYS A 538 -47.22 16.68 6.87
C LYS A 538 -48.62 16.78 6.29
N GLU A 539 -48.75 16.52 4.99
CA GLU A 539 -50.04 16.48 4.32
C GLU A 539 -50.91 15.37 4.90
N LEU A 540 -50.36 14.16 5.10
CA LEU A 540 -51.10 13.05 5.69
C LEU A 540 -51.48 13.30 7.15
N ASP A 541 -50.58 13.85 7.98
CA ASP A 541 -50.88 14.16 9.39
C ASP A 541 -51.99 15.20 9.54
N SER A 542 -51.96 16.25 8.70
CA SER A 542 -53.02 17.26 8.63
C SER A 542 -54.34 16.66 8.17
N TYR A 543 -54.29 15.78 7.16
CA TYR A 543 -55.47 15.08 6.67
C TYR A 543 -56.10 14.19 7.75
N LYS A 544 -55.28 13.45 8.50
CA LYS A 544 -55.73 12.65 9.64
C LYS A 544 -56.36 13.50 10.74
N GLN A 545 -55.80 14.69 11.03
CA GLN A 545 -56.41 15.62 11.99
C GLN A 545 -57.82 16.02 11.55
N THR A 546 -58.01 16.42 10.29
CA THR A 546 -59.34 16.76 9.76
C THR A 546 -60.32 15.59 9.86
N LYS A 547 -59.85 14.36 9.60
CA LYS A 547 -60.69 13.16 9.68
C LYS A 547 -60.98 12.71 11.12
N LYS A 548 -60.05 12.96 12.04
CA LYS A 548 -60.28 12.80 13.47
C LYS A 548 -61.40 13.75 13.95
N ASP A 549 -61.34 15.01 13.54
CA ASP A 549 -62.38 16.01 13.87
C ASP A 549 -63.75 15.59 13.29
N GLU A 550 -63.78 14.98 12.09
CA GLU A 550 -65.01 14.43 11.50
C GLU A 550 -65.61 13.30 12.35
N ILE A 551 -64.79 12.37 12.86
CA ILE A 551 -65.24 11.29 13.77
C ILE A 551 -65.74 11.84 15.11
N GLU A 552 -65.11 12.91 15.62
CA GLU A 552 -65.51 13.54 16.88
C GLU A 552 -66.97 14.04 16.86
N THR A 553 -67.47 14.46 15.69
CA THR A 553 -68.85 14.93 15.51
C THR A 553 -69.93 13.83 15.50
N LEU A 554 -69.53 12.55 15.53
CA LEU A 554 -70.45 11.42 15.51
C LEU A 554 -71.05 11.17 16.91
N ASP A 555 -72.34 11.49 17.07
CA ASP A 555 -73.06 11.61 18.34
C ASP A 555 -73.49 10.28 19.00
N SER A 556 -73.54 9.21 18.21
CA SER A 556 -74.03 7.90 18.63
C SER A 556 -72.88 6.92 18.92
N LEU A 557 -71.63 7.33 18.69
CA LEU A 557 -70.44 6.61 19.11
C LEU A 557 -70.12 6.90 20.58
N SER A 558 -69.63 5.88 21.27
CA SER A 558 -69.07 6.05 22.61
C SER A 558 -67.64 6.58 22.54
N GLU A 559 -67.16 7.15 23.64
CA GLU A 559 -65.76 7.60 23.74
C GLU A 559 -64.76 6.46 23.51
N ALA A 560 -65.10 5.23 23.91
CA ALA A 560 -64.27 4.05 23.66
C ALA A 560 -64.20 3.69 22.16
N ASP A 561 -65.31 3.86 21.42
CA ASP A 561 -65.31 3.65 19.96
C ASP A 561 -64.40 4.68 19.28
N LYS A 562 -64.55 5.96 19.66
CA LYS A 562 -63.74 7.06 19.13
C LYS A 562 -62.26 6.83 19.41
N GLU A 563 -61.88 6.45 20.64
CA GLU A 563 -60.50 6.16 20.99
C GLU A 563 -59.90 5.01 20.15
N SER A 564 -60.66 3.93 19.94
CA SER A 564 -60.23 2.83 19.07
C SER A 564 -60.01 3.31 17.63
N LEU A 565 -60.93 4.09 17.08
CA LEU A 565 -60.84 4.65 15.73
C LEU A 565 -59.66 5.64 15.60
N TYR A 566 -59.37 6.42 16.64
CA TYR A 566 -58.21 7.33 16.67
C TYR A 566 -56.89 6.56 16.64
N ASN A 567 -56.81 5.41 17.31
CA ASN A 567 -55.63 4.55 17.25
C ASN A 567 -55.47 3.88 15.87
N GLU A 568 -56.57 3.48 15.23
CA GLU A 568 -56.57 3.03 13.82
C GLU A 568 -56.09 4.16 12.89
N LEU A 569 -56.59 5.39 13.05
CA LEU A 569 -56.20 6.57 12.25
C LEU A 569 -54.71 6.87 12.39
N LYS A 570 -54.17 6.85 13.62
CA LYS A 570 -52.74 7.05 13.87
C LYS A 570 -51.87 6.07 13.10
N SER A 571 -52.34 4.84 12.94
CA SER A 571 -51.62 3.75 12.27
C SER A 571 -51.79 3.73 10.75
N ALA A 572 -52.78 4.43 10.19
CA ALA A 572 -53.03 4.45 8.75
C ALA A 572 -51.89 5.10 7.96
N GLU A 573 -51.39 4.45 6.92
CA GLU A 573 -50.24 4.96 6.15
C GLU A 573 -50.65 5.79 4.92
N THR A 574 -51.92 5.73 4.51
CA THR A 574 -52.41 6.41 3.30
C THR A 574 -53.76 7.08 3.55
N LYS A 575 -54.14 8.00 2.65
CA LYS A 575 -55.44 8.68 2.70
C LYS A 575 -56.60 7.69 2.53
N GLU A 576 -56.44 6.65 1.72
CA GLU A 576 -57.46 5.63 1.49
C GLU A 576 -57.73 4.78 2.73
N ALA A 577 -56.67 4.43 3.48
CA ALA A 577 -56.80 3.74 4.76
C ALA A 577 -57.50 4.64 5.79
N VAL A 578 -57.14 5.93 5.84
CA VAL A 578 -57.81 6.95 6.67
C VAL A 578 -59.30 7.05 6.32
N ASP A 579 -59.65 7.16 5.04
CA ASP A 579 -61.04 7.23 4.58
C ASP A 579 -61.83 5.97 4.96
N SER A 580 -61.22 4.79 4.85
CA SER A 580 -61.86 3.53 5.22
C SER A 580 -62.24 3.49 6.72
N ILE A 581 -61.39 4.03 7.58
CA ILE A 581 -61.65 4.13 9.02
C ILE A 581 -62.80 5.11 9.31
N VAL A 582 -62.83 6.26 8.62
CA VAL A 582 -63.92 7.23 8.75
C VAL A 582 -65.26 6.63 8.28
N GLN A 583 -65.26 5.85 7.19
CA GLN A 583 -66.47 5.17 6.71
C GLN A 583 -66.96 4.09 7.69
N LYS A 584 -66.04 3.34 8.30
CA LYS A 584 -66.34 2.40 9.38
C LYS A 584 -67.00 3.14 10.56
N ALA A 585 -66.45 4.28 10.97
CA ALA A 585 -66.99 5.12 12.05
C ALA A 585 -68.42 5.61 11.74
N LYS A 586 -68.64 6.17 10.55
CA LYS A 586 -69.96 6.63 10.10
C LYS A 586 -70.99 5.51 10.07
N SER A 587 -70.60 4.35 9.56
CA SER A 587 -71.49 3.19 9.47
C SER A 587 -71.90 2.69 10.86
N LEU A 588 -70.97 2.65 11.81
CA LEU A 588 -71.25 2.28 13.20
C LEU A 588 -72.14 3.31 13.89
N ASN A 589 -71.87 4.60 13.71
CA ASN A 589 -72.69 5.67 14.25
C ASN A 589 -74.15 5.53 13.78
N GLU A 590 -74.34 5.35 12.47
CA GLU A 590 -75.66 5.21 11.87
C GLU A 590 -76.37 3.92 12.33
N SER A 591 -75.64 2.80 12.43
CA SER A 591 -76.19 1.55 12.97
C SER A 591 -76.68 1.72 14.41
N LYS A 592 -75.87 2.34 15.29
CA LYS A 592 -76.25 2.62 16.68
C LYS A 592 -77.43 3.56 16.78
N LYS A 593 -77.41 4.67 16.02
CA LYS A 593 -78.51 5.63 15.97
C LYS A 593 -79.83 4.96 15.58
N ASN A 594 -79.81 4.15 14.54
CA ASN A 594 -80.99 3.43 14.06
C ASN A 594 -81.46 2.35 15.05
N ALA A 595 -80.54 1.65 15.71
CA ALA A 595 -80.88 0.68 16.74
C ALA A 595 -81.51 1.34 17.98
N LEU A 596 -80.97 2.46 18.44
CA LEU A 596 -81.54 3.23 19.55
C LEU A 596 -82.93 3.80 19.22
N ASN A 597 -83.11 4.32 18.01
CA ASN A 597 -84.42 4.79 17.54
C ASN A 597 -85.43 3.64 17.40
N SER A 598 -85.00 2.48 16.92
CA SER A 598 -85.87 1.31 16.83
C SER A 598 -86.25 0.77 18.21
N LEU A 599 -85.29 0.70 19.14
CA LEU A 599 -85.51 0.24 20.52
C LEU A 599 -86.53 1.11 21.27
N SER A 600 -86.51 2.44 21.07
CA SER A 600 -87.47 3.33 21.73
C SER A 600 -88.91 3.11 21.28
N SER A 601 -89.13 2.58 20.07
CA SER A 601 -90.45 2.26 19.52
C SER A 601 -91.06 0.92 20.00
N LEU A 602 -90.30 0.12 20.76
CA LEU A 602 -90.74 -1.17 21.28
C LEU A 602 -91.59 -0.99 22.56
N ASN A 603 -92.92 -1.00 22.40
CA ASN A 603 -93.87 -0.61 23.45
C ASN A 603 -94.14 -1.69 24.52
N ASP A 604 -93.80 -2.95 24.26
CA ASP A 604 -94.06 -4.06 25.18
C ASP A 604 -92.87 -4.40 26.08
N LEU A 605 -91.72 -3.77 25.85
CA LEU A 605 -90.57 -3.78 26.75
C LEU A 605 -90.77 -2.83 27.93
N SER A 606 -90.25 -3.20 29.11
CA SER A 606 -90.17 -2.27 30.25
C SER A 606 -89.06 -1.25 30.04
N GLU A 607 -89.07 -0.17 30.82
CA GLU A 607 -88.00 0.83 30.76
C GLU A 607 -86.65 0.26 31.21
N GLU A 608 -86.64 -0.70 32.14
CA GLU A 608 -85.43 -1.43 32.55
C GLU A 608 -84.86 -2.27 31.40
N ASP A 609 -85.71 -2.97 30.63
CA ASP A 609 -85.28 -3.71 29.45
C ASP A 609 -84.71 -2.78 28.37
N LYS A 610 -85.42 -1.68 28.07
CA LYS A 610 -84.93 -0.67 27.13
C LYS A 610 -83.58 -0.10 27.57
N ASN A 611 -83.41 0.21 28.85
CA ASN A 611 -82.14 0.70 29.37
C ASN A 611 -81.01 -0.35 29.27
N ARG A 612 -81.30 -1.63 29.52
CA ARG A 612 -80.35 -2.73 29.35
C ARG A 612 -79.89 -2.85 27.90
N PHE A 613 -80.84 -2.93 26.96
CA PHE A 613 -80.50 -3.03 25.53
C PHE A 613 -79.83 -1.76 25.00
N LYS A 614 -80.22 -0.57 25.46
CA LYS A 614 -79.52 0.69 25.16
C LYS A 614 -78.06 0.66 25.59
N SER A 615 -77.79 0.16 26.80
CA SER A 615 -76.41 0.01 27.29
C SER A 615 -75.61 -0.97 26.41
N SER A 616 -76.21 -2.10 26.02
CA SER A 616 -75.56 -3.08 25.14
C SER A 616 -75.30 -2.52 23.73
N ILE A 617 -76.26 -1.80 23.13
CA ILE A 617 -76.08 -1.12 21.83
C ILE A 617 -74.95 -0.09 21.91
N ASN A 618 -74.90 0.71 22.97
CA ASN A 618 -73.83 1.70 23.14
C ASN A 618 -72.45 1.05 23.29
N LYS A 619 -72.36 -0.15 23.89
CA LYS A 619 -71.11 -0.92 24.06
C LYS A 619 -70.69 -1.73 22.84
N ALA A 620 -71.61 -2.03 21.92
CA ALA A 620 -71.32 -2.78 20.71
C ALA A 620 -70.29 -2.01 19.86
N THR A 621 -69.20 -2.66 19.46
CA THR A 621 -68.13 -2.00 18.69
C THR A 621 -68.26 -2.25 17.18
N THR A 622 -69.26 -3.03 16.77
CA THR A 622 -69.52 -3.37 15.38
C THR A 622 -71.00 -3.20 15.02
N ASN A 623 -71.26 -3.03 13.72
CA ASN A 623 -72.63 -3.03 13.18
C ASN A 623 -73.35 -4.35 13.47
N GLU A 624 -72.62 -5.46 13.40
CA GLU A 624 -73.16 -6.80 13.64
C GLU A 624 -73.65 -6.94 15.08
N ASP A 625 -72.82 -6.57 16.06
CA ASP A 625 -73.19 -6.62 17.49
C ASP A 625 -74.36 -5.68 17.81
N THR A 626 -74.38 -4.51 17.18
CA THR A 626 -75.46 -3.51 17.33
C THR A 626 -76.77 -4.06 16.79
N ASN A 627 -76.76 -4.61 15.58
CA ASN A 627 -77.93 -5.20 14.94
C ASN A 627 -78.42 -6.42 15.71
N LYS A 628 -77.51 -7.29 16.17
CA LYS A 628 -77.85 -8.47 16.96
C LYS A 628 -78.55 -8.11 18.27
N THR A 629 -78.02 -7.10 18.98
CA THR A 629 -78.64 -6.58 20.21
C THR A 629 -80.05 -6.05 19.96
N LEU A 630 -80.28 -5.35 18.85
CA LEU A 630 -81.60 -4.86 18.47
C LEU A 630 -82.57 -6.01 18.13
N GLU A 631 -82.11 -7.02 17.40
CA GLU A 631 -82.92 -8.20 17.08
C GLU A 631 -83.38 -8.93 18.33
N ASP A 632 -82.50 -9.09 19.32
CA ASP A 632 -82.84 -9.72 20.61
C ASP A 632 -83.89 -8.89 21.37
N ALA A 633 -83.80 -7.55 21.31
CA ALA A 633 -84.81 -6.65 21.89
C ALA A 633 -86.17 -6.78 21.18
N LYS A 634 -86.18 -6.84 19.84
CA LYS A 634 -87.40 -7.05 19.03
C LYS A 634 -88.05 -8.40 19.35
N ALA A 635 -87.26 -9.46 19.45
CA ALA A 635 -87.74 -10.79 19.79
C ALA A 635 -88.39 -10.83 21.18
N LEU A 636 -87.77 -10.19 22.18
CA LEU A 636 -88.36 -10.09 23.51
C LEU A 636 -89.66 -9.26 23.51
N ASN A 637 -89.70 -8.14 22.78
CA ASN A 637 -90.89 -7.30 22.64
C ASN A 637 -92.07 -8.10 22.06
N GLU A 638 -91.85 -8.78 20.94
CA GLU A 638 -92.90 -9.58 20.28
C GLU A 638 -93.36 -10.75 21.15
N ALA A 639 -92.44 -11.41 21.86
CA ALA A 639 -92.84 -12.46 22.80
C ALA A 639 -93.71 -11.93 23.94
N LYS A 640 -93.37 -10.76 24.51
CA LYS A 640 -94.17 -10.11 25.55
C LYS A 640 -95.55 -9.73 25.02
N LYS A 641 -95.62 -9.12 23.84
CA LYS A 641 -96.87 -8.75 23.17
C LYS A 641 -97.75 -9.97 22.89
N ALA A 642 -97.21 -10.99 22.21
CA ALA A 642 -97.94 -12.20 21.85
C ALA A 642 -98.43 -12.97 23.09
N THR A 643 -97.67 -12.94 24.20
CA THR A 643 -98.10 -13.57 25.45
C THR A 643 -99.22 -12.78 26.12
N LYS A 644 -99.13 -11.44 26.18
CA LYS A 644 -100.21 -10.59 26.69
C LYS A 644 -101.50 -10.76 25.87
N GLU A 645 -101.40 -10.82 24.55
CA GLU A 645 -102.53 -11.11 23.65
C GLU A 645 -103.08 -12.52 23.85
N ASN A 646 -102.23 -13.53 24.04
CA ASN A 646 -102.70 -14.88 24.35
C ASN A 646 -103.50 -14.92 25.65
N LEU A 647 -103.02 -14.24 26.72
CA LEU A 647 -103.70 -14.18 28.01
C LEU A 647 -105.14 -13.63 27.93
N THR A 648 -105.42 -12.70 27.03
CA THR A 648 -106.79 -12.15 26.89
C THR A 648 -107.77 -13.18 26.33
N THR A 649 -107.31 -14.11 25.49
CA THR A 649 -108.12 -15.16 24.84
C THR A 649 -108.43 -16.38 25.73
N LEU A 650 -107.86 -16.45 26.94
CA LEU A 650 -108.01 -17.61 27.83
C LEU A 650 -109.28 -17.51 28.69
N ASP A 651 -110.39 -18.08 28.25
CA ASP A 651 -111.72 -17.91 28.88
C ASP A 651 -111.92 -18.60 30.26
N ASN A 652 -111.02 -19.50 30.65
CA ASN A 652 -111.16 -20.30 31.88
C ASN A 652 -110.32 -19.76 33.05
N LEU A 653 -109.76 -18.55 32.90
CA LEU A 653 -109.05 -17.83 33.95
C LEU A 653 -109.85 -16.60 34.39
N SER A 654 -109.79 -16.24 35.67
CA SER A 654 -110.33 -14.96 36.15
C SER A 654 -109.54 -13.78 35.62
N ASP A 655 -110.17 -12.62 35.58
CA ASP A 655 -109.52 -11.40 35.10
C ASP A 655 -108.39 -10.95 36.03
N GLU A 656 -108.51 -11.15 37.34
CA GLU A 656 -107.44 -10.87 38.31
C GLU A 656 -106.20 -11.73 38.06
N HIS A 657 -106.40 -13.03 37.78
CA HIS A 657 -105.29 -13.94 37.51
C HIS A 657 -104.61 -13.61 36.18
N LYS A 658 -105.39 -13.21 35.15
CA LYS A 658 -104.83 -12.73 33.88
C LYS A 658 -103.99 -11.48 34.08
N GLU A 659 -104.43 -10.54 34.93
CA GLU A 659 -103.70 -9.30 35.19
C GLU A 659 -102.36 -9.56 35.90
N GLU A 660 -102.35 -10.44 36.92
CA GLU A 660 -101.11 -10.87 37.58
C GLU A 660 -100.12 -11.51 36.59
N LEU A 661 -100.61 -12.37 35.70
CA LEU A 661 -99.77 -12.99 34.67
C LEU A 661 -99.24 -11.96 33.66
N LYS A 662 -100.00 -10.93 33.30
CA LYS A 662 -99.50 -9.82 32.47
C LYS A 662 -98.38 -9.04 33.17
N GLN A 663 -98.48 -8.84 34.49
CA GLN A 663 -97.40 -8.21 35.27
C GLN A 663 -96.13 -9.08 35.29
N ASN A 664 -96.28 -10.41 35.45
CA ASN A 664 -95.15 -11.34 35.37
C ASN A 664 -94.48 -11.33 33.99
N VAL A 665 -95.26 -11.23 32.91
CA VAL A 665 -94.72 -11.05 31.54
C VAL A 665 -94.00 -9.72 31.41
N ALA A 666 -94.56 -8.63 31.95
CA ALA A 666 -93.94 -7.31 31.92
C ALA A 666 -92.57 -7.30 32.64
N GLY A 667 -92.47 -7.95 33.80
CA GLY A 667 -91.22 -8.06 34.58
C GLY A 667 -90.23 -9.11 34.09
N SER A 668 -90.58 -9.96 33.12
CA SER A 668 -89.69 -10.99 32.59
C SER A 668 -88.60 -10.39 31.69
N VAL A 669 -87.34 -10.71 31.95
CA VAL A 669 -86.18 -10.09 31.26
C VAL A 669 -85.64 -10.92 30.09
N SER A 670 -86.15 -12.12 29.85
CA SER A 670 -85.68 -13.01 28.79
C SER A 670 -86.82 -13.64 27.99
N LEU A 671 -86.50 -14.04 26.76
CA LEU A 671 -87.43 -14.67 25.85
C LEU A 671 -87.95 -16.01 26.41
N GLU A 672 -87.06 -16.77 27.03
CA GLU A 672 -87.35 -18.07 27.66
C GLU A 672 -88.35 -17.91 28.81
N ALA A 673 -88.15 -16.89 29.66
CA ALA A 673 -89.06 -16.61 30.77
C ALA A 673 -90.48 -16.27 30.29
N VAL A 674 -90.59 -15.42 29.27
CA VAL A 674 -91.90 -15.03 28.68
C VAL A 674 -92.60 -16.24 28.05
N ASN A 675 -91.86 -17.03 27.25
CA ASN A 675 -92.42 -18.23 26.62
C ASN A 675 -92.89 -19.26 27.64
N ARG A 676 -92.15 -19.45 28.73
CA ARG A 676 -92.54 -20.33 29.82
C ARG A 676 -93.87 -19.91 30.46
N ILE A 677 -94.07 -18.61 30.71
CA ILE A 677 -95.34 -18.10 31.24
C ILE A 677 -96.50 -18.41 30.28
N LYS A 678 -96.30 -18.21 28.97
CA LYS A 678 -97.31 -18.51 27.94
C LYS A 678 -97.73 -19.98 27.95
N GLU A 679 -96.74 -20.89 27.97
CA GLU A 679 -96.96 -22.34 27.96
C GLU A 679 -97.67 -22.82 29.23
N GLU A 680 -97.15 -22.45 30.41
CA GLU A 680 -97.72 -22.85 31.70
C GLU A 680 -99.15 -22.32 31.86
N THR A 681 -99.41 -21.08 31.42
CA THR A 681 -100.76 -20.50 31.50
C THR A 681 -101.73 -21.15 30.53
N THR A 682 -101.31 -21.44 29.29
CA THR A 682 -102.16 -22.14 28.32
C THR A 682 -102.54 -23.52 28.83
N LYS A 683 -101.58 -24.24 29.42
CA LYS A 683 -101.82 -25.54 30.06
C LYS A 683 -102.84 -25.41 31.20
N LEU A 684 -102.65 -24.45 32.09
CA LEU A 684 -103.57 -24.21 33.20
C LEU A 684 -105.00 -23.90 32.71
N ASN A 685 -105.14 -23.05 31.71
CA ASN A 685 -106.45 -22.73 31.12
C ASN A 685 -107.15 -23.96 30.55
N ASN A 686 -106.41 -24.83 29.85
CA ASN A 686 -106.97 -26.07 29.29
C ASN A 686 -107.37 -27.07 30.38
N GLU A 687 -106.58 -27.19 31.45
CA GLU A 687 -106.92 -28.03 32.59
C GLU A 687 -108.19 -27.52 33.31
N LYS A 688 -108.33 -26.20 33.48
CA LYS A 688 -109.56 -25.60 34.01
C LYS A 688 -110.76 -25.77 33.09
N LYS A 689 -110.57 -25.70 31.77
CA LYS A 689 -111.63 -25.99 30.80
C LYS A 689 -112.19 -27.40 31.01
N LEU A 690 -111.32 -28.40 31.19
CA LEU A 690 -111.73 -29.78 31.43
C LEU A 690 -112.56 -29.92 32.72
N LEU A 691 -112.18 -29.19 33.77
CA LEU A 691 -112.94 -29.15 35.02
C LEU A 691 -114.32 -28.49 34.84
N ILE A 692 -114.40 -27.38 34.10
CA ILE A 692 -115.65 -26.71 33.73
C ILE A 692 -116.55 -27.64 32.88
N ASP A 693 -115.97 -28.34 31.90
CA ASP A 693 -116.69 -29.32 31.07
C ASP A 693 -117.25 -30.47 31.90
N ASN A 694 -116.51 -30.93 32.93
CA ASN A 694 -117.00 -31.93 33.87
C ASN A 694 -118.18 -31.41 34.71
N VAL A 695 -118.13 -30.16 35.19
CA VAL A 695 -119.25 -29.53 35.90
C VAL A 695 -120.48 -29.39 35.00
N ASN A 696 -120.29 -29.07 33.72
CA ASN A 696 -121.40 -28.97 32.75
C ASN A 696 -122.16 -30.29 32.57
N LYS A 697 -121.44 -31.42 32.58
CA LYS A 697 -121.97 -32.78 32.40
C LYS A 697 -122.75 -33.34 33.58
N LEU A 698 -122.72 -32.69 34.74
CA LEU A 698 -123.50 -33.11 35.91
C LEU A 698 -125.00 -32.94 35.63
N ASN A 699 -125.85 -33.93 35.86
CA ASN A 699 -127.24 -33.88 35.39
C ASN A 699 -128.23 -33.31 36.42
N ASP A 700 -127.91 -33.38 37.71
CA ASP A 700 -128.81 -33.08 38.82
C ASP A 700 -128.43 -31.81 39.60
N PHE A 701 -127.69 -30.92 38.94
CA PHE A 701 -127.43 -29.55 39.38
C PHE A 701 -128.12 -28.52 38.50
N GLU A 702 -128.70 -27.50 39.12
CA GLU A 702 -129.28 -26.35 38.43
C GLU A 702 -128.20 -25.48 37.77
N SER A 703 -128.57 -24.78 36.71
CA SER A 703 -127.65 -23.91 35.96
C SER A 703 -126.97 -22.85 36.85
N GLU A 704 -127.68 -22.30 37.84
CA GLU A 704 -127.10 -21.32 38.77
C GLU A 704 -126.00 -21.93 39.66
N GLN A 705 -126.22 -23.15 40.16
CA GLN A 705 -125.23 -23.88 40.97
C GLN A 705 -123.99 -24.22 40.14
N LYS A 706 -124.19 -24.75 38.92
CA LYS A 706 -123.09 -25.01 37.98
C LYS A 706 -122.28 -23.76 37.68
N ASN A 707 -122.93 -22.61 37.50
CA ASN A 707 -122.23 -21.35 37.26
C ASN A 707 -121.38 -20.92 38.46
N LYS A 708 -121.86 -21.06 39.71
CA LYS A 708 -121.05 -20.81 40.91
C LYS A 708 -119.80 -21.69 40.97
N PHE A 709 -119.92 -22.98 40.65
CA PHE A 709 -118.76 -23.89 40.61
C PHE A 709 -117.77 -23.52 39.49
N LYS A 710 -118.25 -23.10 38.31
CA LYS A 710 -117.38 -22.62 37.23
C LYS A 710 -116.60 -21.37 37.62
N GLU A 711 -117.23 -20.42 38.31
CA GLU A 711 -116.55 -19.23 38.79
C GLU A 711 -115.50 -19.55 39.87
N GLN A 712 -115.79 -20.51 40.77
CA GLN A 712 -114.78 -21.03 41.71
C GLN A 712 -113.56 -21.63 40.97
N ILE A 713 -113.80 -22.40 39.89
CA ILE A 713 -112.74 -22.96 39.04
C ILE A 713 -111.93 -21.85 38.35
N LYS A 714 -112.58 -20.82 37.82
CA LYS A 714 -111.89 -19.70 37.17
C LYS A 714 -111.03 -18.90 38.16
N ASN A 715 -111.52 -18.67 39.38
CA ASN A 715 -110.88 -17.82 40.38
C ASN A 715 -109.77 -18.51 41.18
N SER A 716 -109.85 -19.83 41.43
CA SER A 716 -108.82 -20.53 42.21
C SER A 716 -107.54 -20.72 41.41
N LYS A 717 -106.39 -20.68 42.10
CA LYS A 717 -105.08 -20.99 41.50
C LYS A 717 -104.65 -22.44 41.74
N ASP A 718 -105.26 -23.12 42.70
CA ASP A 718 -104.87 -24.48 43.07
C ASP A 718 -105.65 -25.51 42.25
N LEU A 719 -104.97 -26.12 41.27
CA LEU A 719 -105.57 -27.11 40.41
C LEU A 719 -105.96 -28.41 41.15
N ASN A 720 -105.26 -28.76 42.22
CA ASN A 720 -105.55 -29.98 42.98
C ASN A 720 -106.84 -29.80 43.78
N GLU A 721 -107.00 -28.67 44.46
CA GLU A 721 -108.26 -28.31 45.12
C GLU A 721 -109.43 -28.32 44.13
N LEU A 722 -109.22 -27.78 42.93
CA LEU A 722 -110.26 -27.75 41.90
C LEU A 722 -110.62 -29.15 41.36
N LYS A 723 -109.64 -30.06 41.20
CA LYS A 723 -109.90 -31.46 40.82
C LYS A 723 -110.71 -32.18 41.89
N GLU A 724 -110.39 -31.95 43.16
CA GLU A 724 -111.09 -32.54 44.30
C GLU A 724 -112.52 -32.01 44.44
N LEU A 725 -112.72 -30.70 44.23
CA LEU A 725 -114.03 -30.08 44.14
C LEU A 725 -114.89 -30.76 43.06
N VAL A 726 -114.39 -30.88 41.82
CA VAL A 726 -115.15 -31.48 40.72
C VAL A 726 -115.45 -32.96 40.96
N ASN A 727 -114.53 -33.72 41.55
CA ASN A 727 -114.79 -35.12 41.94
C ASN A 727 -115.88 -35.21 43.00
N THR A 728 -115.85 -34.34 44.02
CA THR A 728 -116.89 -34.25 45.05
C THR A 728 -118.24 -33.92 44.43
N LEU A 729 -118.30 -32.99 43.47
CA LEU A 729 -119.54 -32.66 42.76
C LEU A 729 -120.08 -33.82 41.94
N LYS A 730 -119.23 -34.62 41.28
CA LYS A 730 -119.65 -35.85 40.58
C LYS A 730 -120.28 -36.88 41.52
N GLU A 731 -119.70 -37.06 42.70
CA GLU A 731 -120.27 -37.97 43.71
C GLU A 731 -121.60 -37.48 44.25
N ILE A 732 -121.74 -36.15 44.42
CA ILE A 732 -123.02 -35.54 44.80
C ILE A 732 -124.06 -35.75 43.71
N ASP A 733 -123.72 -35.47 42.45
CA ASP A 733 -124.61 -35.65 41.29
C ASP A 733 -125.15 -37.08 41.21
N ARG A 734 -124.25 -38.07 41.33
CA ARG A 734 -124.63 -39.49 41.39
C ARG A 734 -125.54 -39.79 42.57
N SER A 735 -125.23 -39.26 43.75
CA SER A 735 -126.05 -39.47 44.95
C SER A 735 -127.45 -38.85 44.80
N LYS A 736 -127.56 -37.73 44.10
CA LYS A 736 -128.84 -37.11 43.76
C LYS A 736 -129.63 -37.98 42.80
N GLU A 737 -129.04 -38.48 41.73
CA GLU A 737 -129.72 -39.34 40.76
C GLU A 737 -130.21 -40.64 41.41
N GLU A 738 -129.35 -41.32 42.19
CA GLU A 738 -129.73 -42.52 42.94
C GLU A 738 -130.90 -42.23 43.90
N LEU A 739 -130.84 -41.11 44.61
CA LEU A 739 -131.91 -40.74 45.54
C LEU A 739 -133.21 -40.35 44.83
N LYS A 740 -133.11 -39.66 43.69
CA LYS A 740 -134.25 -39.29 42.85
C LYS A 740 -134.96 -40.54 42.31
N GLN A 741 -134.21 -41.54 41.86
CA GLN A 741 -134.75 -42.85 41.49
C GLN A 741 -135.50 -43.51 42.66
N LEU A 742 -134.93 -43.50 43.88
CA LEU A 742 -135.60 -44.02 45.08
C LEU A 742 -136.89 -43.24 45.44
N ILE A 743 -136.92 -41.92 45.21
CA ILE A 743 -138.14 -41.11 45.40
C ILE A 743 -139.21 -41.50 44.36
N ASP A 744 -138.79 -41.77 43.13
CA ASP A 744 -139.66 -42.05 41.97
C ASP A 744 -140.01 -43.53 41.75
N GLU A 745 -139.49 -44.43 42.58
CA GLU A 745 -139.81 -45.85 42.57
C GLU A 745 -141.35 -46.08 42.49
N PRO A 746 -141.86 -46.88 41.54
CA PRO A 746 -143.31 -47.06 41.35
C PRO A 746 -144.02 -47.63 42.58
N ASN A 747 -143.34 -48.48 43.33
CA ASN A 747 -143.84 -49.08 44.56
C ASN A 747 -143.57 -48.19 45.79
N ASN A 748 -142.99 -47.01 45.61
CA ASN A 748 -142.81 -46.06 46.70
C ASN A 748 -144.15 -45.42 47.05
N ARG A 749 -144.66 -45.75 48.23
CA ARG A 749 -145.99 -45.35 48.72
C ARG A 749 -146.03 -43.96 49.37
N VAL A 750 -144.90 -43.23 49.39
CA VAL A 750 -144.83 -41.83 49.87
C VAL A 750 -145.79 -40.96 49.06
N GLU A 751 -146.56 -40.10 49.74
CA GLU A 751 -147.54 -39.22 49.09
C GLU A 751 -146.85 -38.29 48.09
N ASP A 752 -147.51 -38.02 46.96
CA ASP A 752 -146.94 -37.22 45.86
C ASP A 752 -146.49 -35.82 46.30
N LYS A 753 -147.20 -35.21 47.25
CA LYS A 753 -146.85 -33.91 47.83
C LYS A 753 -145.50 -33.94 48.58
N ASP A 754 -145.25 -35.01 49.34
CA ASP A 754 -144.00 -35.19 50.07
C ASP A 754 -142.86 -35.60 49.13
N LYS A 755 -143.14 -36.42 48.10
CA LYS A 755 -142.18 -36.69 47.01
C LYS A 755 -141.77 -35.39 46.31
N GLN A 756 -142.70 -34.50 46.02
CA GLN A 756 -142.43 -33.21 45.38
C GLN A 756 -141.60 -32.28 46.28
N ALA A 757 -141.86 -32.26 47.59
CA ALA A 757 -141.06 -31.51 48.55
C ALA A 757 -139.63 -32.05 48.65
N LEU A 758 -139.46 -33.38 48.73
CA LEU A 758 -138.15 -34.04 48.74
C LEU A 758 -137.36 -33.78 47.46
N LYS A 759 -138.01 -33.85 46.29
CA LYS A 759 -137.40 -33.47 45.01
C LYS A 759 -136.92 -32.02 45.01
N THR A 760 -137.72 -31.10 45.53
CA THR A 760 -137.37 -29.67 45.60
C THR A 760 -136.19 -29.41 46.54
N GLU A 761 -136.09 -30.13 47.65
CA GLU A 761 -134.92 -30.05 48.54
C GLU A 761 -133.68 -30.71 47.90
N LEU A 762 -133.86 -31.82 47.18
CA LEU A 762 -132.79 -32.53 46.49
C LEU A 762 -132.17 -31.71 45.36
N THR A 763 -132.97 -31.00 44.58
CA THR A 763 -132.47 -30.10 43.54
C THR A 763 -131.63 -28.97 44.13
N LYS A 764 -132.06 -28.41 45.28
CA LYS A 764 -131.34 -27.35 45.99
C LYS A 764 -130.05 -27.80 46.69
N ALA A 765 -129.92 -29.08 47.04
CA ALA A 765 -128.73 -29.61 47.70
C ALA A 765 -127.47 -29.37 46.85
N THR A 766 -126.39 -28.88 47.44
CA THR A 766 -125.10 -28.66 46.76
C THR A 766 -123.95 -29.41 47.41
N THR A 767 -124.21 -30.06 48.54
CA THR A 767 -123.23 -30.81 49.33
C THR A 767 -123.70 -32.25 49.56
N LYS A 768 -122.75 -33.14 49.86
CA LYS A 768 -123.06 -34.54 50.24
C LYS A 768 -123.98 -34.61 51.45
N GLU A 769 -123.78 -33.72 52.43
CA GLU A 769 -124.57 -33.69 53.66
C GLU A 769 -126.02 -33.30 53.40
N GLU A 770 -126.27 -32.34 52.51
CA GLU A 770 -127.63 -31.95 52.12
C GLU A 770 -128.35 -33.09 51.39
N VAL A 771 -127.69 -33.81 50.47
CA VAL A 771 -128.29 -34.99 49.81
C VAL A 771 -128.60 -36.10 50.82
N ALA A 772 -127.70 -36.35 51.78
CA ALA A 772 -127.92 -37.33 52.84
C ALA A 772 -129.13 -36.98 53.72
N LYS A 773 -129.30 -35.70 54.08
CA LYS A 773 -130.49 -35.23 54.82
C LYS A 773 -131.80 -35.47 54.07
N VAL A 774 -131.79 -35.30 52.75
CA VAL A 774 -132.98 -35.61 51.91
C VAL A 774 -133.25 -37.12 51.93
N LYS A 775 -132.21 -37.96 51.87
CA LYS A 775 -132.33 -39.42 51.94
C LYS A 775 -132.92 -39.87 53.28
N GLU A 776 -132.46 -39.30 54.39
CA GLU A 776 -133.01 -39.56 55.72
C GLU A 776 -134.50 -39.17 55.80
N LYS A 777 -134.89 -38.03 55.22
CA LYS A 777 -136.30 -37.63 55.17
C LYS A 777 -137.15 -38.58 54.32
N LEU A 778 -136.62 -39.09 53.20
CA LEU A 778 -137.30 -40.13 52.40
C LEU A 778 -137.51 -41.41 53.21
N GLU A 779 -136.47 -41.91 53.88
CA GLU A 779 -136.56 -43.10 54.73
C GLU A 779 -137.54 -42.91 55.89
N LEU A 780 -137.53 -41.72 56.50
CA LEU A 780 -138.49 -41.38 57.54
C LEU A 780 -139.93 -41.39 57.00
N ALA A 781 -140.15 -40.89 55.78
CA ALA A 781 -141.46 -40.92 55.12
C ALA A 781 -141.90 -42.37 54.81
N LYS A 782 -141.00 -43.23 54.29
CA LYS A 782 -141.27 -44.66 54.07
C LYS A 782 -141.64 -45.37 55.39
N LYS A 783 -140.87 -45.17 56.46
CA LYS A 783 -141.16 -45.74 57.80
C LYS A 783 -142.51 -45.30 58.37
N LYS A 784 -142.96 -44.08 58.10
CA LYS A 784 -144.30 -43.63 58.53
C LYS A 784 -145.41 -44.44 57.86
N ILE A 785 -145.24 -44.82 56.60
CA ILE A 785 -146.21 -45.65 55.88
C ILE A 785 -146.22 -47.08 56.41
N ASP A 786 -145.05 -47.69 56.62
CA ASP A 786 -144.96 -49.03 57.22
C ASP A 786 -145.63 -49.06 58.60
N ALA A 787 -145.47 -48.00 59.39
CA ALA A 787 -146.15 -47.88 60.68
C ALA A 787 -147.67 -47.82 60.51
N ILE A 788 -148.17 -47.06 59.54
CA ILE A 788 -149.58 -46.99 59.17
C ILE A 788 -150.12 -48.38 58.75
N ASP A 789 -149.38 -49.14 57.95
CA ASP A 789 -149.81 -50.48 57.52
C ASP A 789 -149.85 -51.49 58.66
N LYS A 790 -148.83 -51.48 59.53
CA LYS A 790 -148.81 -52.33 60.72
C LYS A 790 -149.99 -52.04 61.63
N ILE A 791 -150.41 -50.77 61.72
CA ILE A 791 -151.62 -50.38 62.47
C ILE A 791 -152.88 -50.91 61.78
N ASN A 792 -152.96 -50.85 60.45
CA ASN A 792 -154.08 -51.40 59.69
C ASN A 792 -154.19 -52.94 59.76
N ALA A 793 -153.08 -53.66 59.94
CA ALA A 793 -153.05 -55.13 59.96
C ALA A 793 -153.51 -55.76 61.30
N VAL A 794 -153.75 -54.97 62.35
CA VAL A 794 -154.23 -55.49 63.64
C VAL A 794 -155.76 -55.65 63.59
N SER A 795 -156.22 -56.87 63.30
CA SER A 795 -157.63 -57.18 63.00
C SER A 795 -158.56 -57.34 64.24
N ASN A 796 -158.33 -56.61 65.34
CA ASN A 796 -159.19 -56.68 66.55
C ASN A 796 -159.15 -55.43 67.43
N ILE A 797 -159.19 -54.22 66.83
CA ILE A 797 -159.26 -52.96 67.59
C ILE A 797 -160.40 -52.07 67.08
N ASP A 798 -161.19 -51.56 68.02
CA ASP A 798 -162.28 -50.57 67.90
C ASP A 798 -161.93 -49.39 66.97
N GLU A 799 -162.81 -49.14 66.00
CA GLU A 799 -162.66 -48.18 64.89
C GLU A 799 -162.38 -46.75 65.37
N ALA A 800 -162.88 -46.36 66.55
CA ALA A 800 -162.63 -45.06 67.16
C ALA A 800 -161.17 -44.87 67.64
N LYS A 801 -160.52 -45.94 68.13
CA LYS A 801 -159.11 -45.89 68.56
C LYS A 801 -158.17 -45.91 67.35
N ASN A 802 -158.54 -46.63 66.30
CA ASN A 802 -157.74 -46.70 65.08
C ASN A 802 -157.69 -45.33 64.36
N ASN A 803 -158.84 -44.64 64.25
CA ASN A 803 -158.91 -43.28 63.70
C ASN A 803 -158.15 -42.23 64.54
N ASN A 804 -158.10 -42.37 65.87
CA ASN A 804 -157.30 -41.49 66.73
C ASN A 804 -155.79 -41.71 66.50
N LEU A 805 -155.36 -42.97 66.35
CA LEU A 805 -153.97 -43.31 66.06
C LEU A 805 -153.54 -42.84 64.66
N PHE A 806 -154.41 -43.01 63.66
CA PHE A 806 -154.23 -42.50 62.30
C PHE A 806 -154.10 -40.98 62.26
N ASN A 807 -154.99 -40.27 62.96
CA ASN A 807 -154.92 -38.81 63.04
C ASN A 807 -153.68 -38.35 63.80
N LYS A 808 -153.24 -39.08 64.84
CA LYS A 808 -151.96 -38.80 65.52
C LYS A 808 -150.75 -39.01 64.61
N LEU A 809 -150.75 -40.04 63.76
CA LEU A 809 -149.68 -40.29 62.78
C LEU A 809 -149.69 -39.31 61.60
N LYS A 810 -150.86 -38.92 61.09
CA LYS A 810 -151.01 -37.86 60.08
C LYS A 810 -150.64 -36.48 60.63
N MET A 811 -150.92 -36.19 61.90
CA MET A 811 -150.63 -34.90 62.53
C MET A 811 -149.23 -34.79 63.14
N HIS A 812 -148.53 -35.89 63.44
CA HIS A 812 -147.14 -35.84 63.91
C HIS A 812 -146.14 -35.76 62.75
N ARG A 813 -145.83 -34.51 62.38
CA ARG A 813 -144.44 -34.14 62.14
C ARG A 813 -143.72 -34.18 63.49
N ILE A 814 -142.98 -35.27 63.75
CA ILE A 814 -141.69 -35.36 64.49
C ILE A 814 -141.57 -36.69 65.26
N ALA A 815 -140.46 -37.39 64.96
CA ALA A 815 -139.78 -38.45 65.71
C ALA A 815 -140.57 -39.69 66.20
N ILE A 816 -140.54 -40.76 65.39
CA ILE A 816 -140.53 -42.13 65.93
C ILE A 816 -139.09 -42.64 65.85
N LYS A 817 -138.43 -42.64 67.01
CA LYS A 817 -137.16 -43.31 67.27
C LYS A 817 -137.52 -44.70 67.78
N LEU A 818 -137.35 -45.74 66.96
CA LEU A 818 -137.38 -47.14 67.41
C LEU A 818 -136.34 -47.95 66.61
N ILE A 819 -135.19 -48.11 67.29
CA ILE A 819 -133.87 -48.68 66.95
C ILE A 819 -133.03 -47.85 65.97
#